data_AF-A0A1L6JD65-F1
#
_entry.id   AF-A0A1L6JD65-F1
#
_cell.length_a   1.000
_cell.length_b   1.000
_cell.length_c   1.000
_cell.angle_alpha   90.00
_cell.angle_beta   90.00
_cell.angle_gamma   90.00
#
_symmetry.space_group_name_H-M   'P 1'
#
loop_
_entity.id
_entity.type
_entity.pdbx_description
1 polymer ?
#
loop_
_entity_poly.entity_id
_entity_poly.type
_entity_poly.pdbx_seq_one_letter_code
_entity_poly.pdbx_strand_id
1 'polypeptide(L)'
;MTAWRQLHQFDWQREAKPIPLEITFPWGVQQFWGTAREYLWSRGVWAPKSLGCAWLAAENWAFAELERGTDPDTLIRQVVEGNTCIACLGLALTPEAKARQEDARLMLAEHTLFMWAEKCLESGEINEMFGYADAIQRARQMDIGGRVEGDLGSTASGGVAGVAAVALRFREVSSTEERAWARDLLARVARTPEQMNPSWFSASVIPWHAGIFAARGLAADLRSGDAATSASSDLLALAAHPLDGVALVAIERLLSLFDVLPRLAWAALCLGLDVCILPPRTTEPEDHDEAASARHAEALVAAIAAVQVNEGWPVPQMPEAPWTFIPGARPSRRGIPISPADFDDEIVADGAWRPSPGIWHSQLAAKIIELIPVAKILETPGAREALLSFTAGMLNWTIESIAPSWDEDGGDSDRRSSDLYEWRDAFARLLARIAGQLPPDQVERDILAPIVVLRSDPCFSLLAPLVDWFLRAHVLDPPEVASSAERVMNVSLERLLAWRGFERDGYRAGELHGFDLPSLVKALLFVAALNAPGASRFANGDWRDISLILPTVDRFVRAAGWSATVMSQFLTLCEHARASYPAEQFAGQVLSILVLGDEALSKWHGTMLPARIAGLVQLFADQNSPMPVILAAPLLRILDILVDQGDRRSAALQLTEAFREIKLP
;
A
#
# COMPACT_ATOMS: atom_id res chain seq x y z
N MET A 1 60.67 -24.76 -6.89
CA MET A 1 59.83 -25.97 -7.15
C MET A 1 60.60 -27.21 -7.57
N THR A 2 61.74 -27.10 -8.26
CA THR A 2 62.56 -28.27 -8.65
C THR A 2 62.95 -29.16 -7.45
N ALA A 3 63.48 -28.55 -6.38
CA ALA A 3 63.81 -29.27 -5.14
C ALA A 3 62.57 -29.89 -4.46
N TRP A 4 61.42 -29.22 -4.49
CA TRP A 4 60.15 -29.75 -3.96
C TRP A 4 59.70 -30.99 -4.73
N ARG A 5 59.79 -30.99 -6.08
CA ARG A 5 59.46 -32.15 -6.92
C ARG A 5 60.43 -33.31 -6.68
N GLN A 6 61.73 -33.02 -6.55
CA GLN A 6 62.75 -34.02 -6.22
C GLN A 6 62.50 -34.66 -4.86
N LEU A 7 62.19 -33.88 -3.82
CA LEU A 7 61.89 -34.40 -2.48
C LEU A 7 60.68 -35.35 -2.49
N HIS A 8 59.64 -35.03 -3.26
CA HIS A 8 58.47 -35.91 -3.39
C HIS A 8 58.75 -37.17 -4.23
N GLN A 9 59.83 -37.23 -5.01
CA GLN A 9 60.29 -38.46 -5.66
C GLN A 9 61.05 -39.39 -4.69
N PHE A 10 61.60 -38.85 -3.60
CA PHE A 10 62.34 -39.62 -2.58
C PHE A 10 61.54 -39.90 -1.31
N ASP A 11 60.28 -39.47 -1.24
CA ASP A 11 59.39 -39.70 -0.09
C ASP A 11 58.82 -41.13 -0.12
N TRP A 12 59.58 -42.05 0.49
CA TRP A 12 59.28 -43.48 0.61
C TRP A 12 58.03 -43.81 1.43
N GLN A 13 57.47 -42.86 2.19
CA GLN A 13 56.28 -43.10 3.00
C GLN A 13 54.96 -42.84 2.27
N ARG A 14 54.97 -42.05 1.19
CA ARG A 14 53.74 -41.57 0.55
C ARG A 14 53.50 -42.10 -0.86
N GLU A 15 54.51 -42.67 -1.55
CA GLU A 15 54.45 -43.22 -2.92
C GLU A 15 53.60 -42.41 -3.94
N ALA A 16 53.39 -41.11 -3.70
CA ALA A 16 52.46 -40.29 -4.46
C ALA A 16 53.21 -39.52 -5.54
N LYS A 17 52.83 -39.71 -6.80
CA LYS A 17 53.38 -38.95 -7.93
C LYS A 17 52.76 -37.54 -7.96
N PRO A 18 53.54 -36.46 -7.84
CA PRO A 18 52.99 -35.10 -7.93
C PRO A 18 52.38 -34.85 -9.31
N ILE A 19 51.17 -34.29 -9.34
CA ILE A 19 50.46 -33.87 -10.55
C ILE A 19 50.42 -32.33 -10.55
N PRO A 20 50.73 -31.66 -11.68
CA PRO A 20 50.61 -30.21 -11.76
C PRO A 20 49.15 -29.77 -11.78
N LEU A 21 48.89 -28.57 -11.25
CA LEU A 21 47.65 -27.84 -11.50
C LEU A 21 47.78 -27.10 -12.83
N GLU A 22 46.92 -27.42 -13.79
CA GLU A 22 46.82 -26.73 -15.07
C GLU A 22 45.71 -25.67 -15.01
N ILE A 23 46.06 -24.42 -15.31
CA ILE A 23 45.11 -23.31 -15.40
C ILE A 23 45.21 -22.68 -16.78
N THR A 24 44.05 -22.49 -17.41
CA THR A 24 43.91 -21.81 -18.70
C THR A 24 43.75 -20.31 -18.46
N PHE A 25 44.75 -19.51 -18.85
CA PHE A 25 44.66 -18.05 -18.88
C PHE A 25 44.34 -17.57 -20.30
N PRO A 26 43.90 -16.30 -20.48
CA PRO A 26 43.69 -15.71 -21.80
C PRO A 26 44.93 -15.75 -22.73
N TRP A 27 46.13 -15.88 -22.17
CA TRP A 27 47.40 -15.97 -22.90
C TRP A 27 47.98 -17.40 -22.99
N GLY A 28 47.25 -18.42 -22.55
CA GLY A 28 47.65 -19.83 -22.69
C GLY A 28 47.54 -20.65 -21.40
N VAL A 29 47.79 -21.95 -21.53
CA VAL A 29 47.76 -22.90 -20.41
C VAL A 29 49.10 -22.88 -19.66
N GLN A 30 49.06 -22.76 -18.33
CA GLN A 30 50.24 -22.79 -17.46
C GLN A 30 50.12 -23.85 -16.37
N GLN A 31 51.25 -24.44 -15.99
CA GLN A 31 51.35 -25.51 -14.99
C GLN A 31 51.98 -25.01 -13.68
N PHE A 32 51.27 -25.22 -12.58
CA PHE A 32 51.72 -24.87 -11.24
C PHE A 32 51.90 -26.12 -10.39
N TRP A 33 52.92 -26.08 -9.53
CA TRP A 33 53.30 -27.19 -8.68
C TRP A 33 53.25 -26.76 -7.22
N GLY A 34 52.81 -27.67 -6.36
CA GLY A 34 52.73 -27.48 -4.91
C GLY A 34 51.40 -27.98 -4.37
N THR A 35 51.27 -28.02 -3.04
CA THR A 35 50.03 -28.37 -2.35
C THR A 35 49.39 -27.12 -1.73
N ALA A 36 48.28 -27.31 -1.01
CA ALA A 36 47.69 -26.27 -0.17
C ALA A 36 48.70 -25.61 0.77
N ARG A 37 49.74 -26.35 1.22
CA ARG A 37 50.80 -25.81 2.07
C ARG A 37 51.65 -24.78 1.32
N GLU A 38 52.08 -25.08 0.11
CA GLU A 38 52.88 -24.17 -0.72
C GLU A 38 52.06 -22.98 -1.21
N TYR A 39 50.77 -23.16 -1.49
CA TYR A 39 49.86 -22.08 -1.88
C TYR A 39 49.85 -20.95 -0.83
N LEU A 40 49.85 -21.33 0.45
CA LEU A 40 49.83 -20.41 1.59
C LEU A 40 51.16 -19.70 1.86
N TRP A 41 52.24 -20.03 1.13
CA TRP A 41 53.51 -19.32 1.27
C TRP A 41 53.42 -17.84 0.87
N SER A 42 52.53 -17.52 -0.07
CA SER A 42 52.21 -16.13 -0.45
C SER A 42 51.70 -15.28 0.71
N ARG A 43 51.10 -15.92 1.73
CA ARG A 43 50.55 -15.29 2.94
C ARG A 43 51.51 -15.36 4.12
N GLY A 44 52.76 -15.75 3.90
CA GLY A 44 53.76 -15.93 4.96
C GLY A 44 53.50 -17.14 5.88
N VAL A 45 52.54 -18.00 5.53
CA VAL A 45 52.14 -19.17 6.35
C VAL A 45 52.92 -20.40 5.90
N TRP A 46 53.53 -21.11 6.84
CA TRP A 46 54.34 -22.34 6.64
C TRP A 46 55.52 -22.26 5.67
N ALA A 47 55.83 -21.06 5.16
CA ALA A 47 56.99 -20.79 4.34
C ALA A 47 58.27 -20.71 5.21
N PRO A 48 59.43 -21.15 4.68
CA PRO A 48 60.71 -20.71 5.22
C PRO A 48 60.76 -19.18 5.29
N LYS A 49 61.29 -18.62 6.38
CA LYS A 49 61.23 -17.18 6.67
C LYS A 49 61.70 -16.30 5.50
N SER A 50 62.77 -16.70 4.81
CA SER A 50 63.29 -15.98 3.63
C SER A 50 62.30 -15.94 2.47
N LEU A 51 61.63 -17.06 2.18
CA LEU A 51 60.60 -17.13 1.14
C LEU A 51 59.33 -16.37 1.56
N GLY A 52 58.92 -16.47 2.82
CA GLY A 52 57.80 -15.69 3.35
C GLY A 52 58.04 -14.18 3.22
N CYS A 53 59.24 -13.71 3.55
CA CYS A 53 59.61 -12.29 3.38
C CYS A 53 59.61 -11.88 1.91
N ALA A 54 60.12 -12.72 1.01
CA ALA A 54 60.12 -12.43 -0.42
C ALA A 54 58.70 -12.34 -1.01
N TRP A 55 57.79 -13.22 -0.60
CA TRP A 55 56.40 -13.17 -1.03
C TRP A 55 55.66 -11.96 -0.49
N LEU A 56 55.85 -11.60 0.79
CA LEU A 56 55.26 -10.39 1.37
C LEU A 56 55.82 -9.11 0.73
N ALA A 57 57.10 -9.09 0.37
CA ALA A 57 57.69 -7.98 -0.38
C ALA A 57 57.10 -7.87 -1.79
N ALA A 58 56.87 -9.00 -2.46
CA ALA A 58 56.22 -9.05 -3.77
C ALA A 58 54.74 -8.63 -3.69
N GLU A 59 54.03 -8.98 -2.62
CA GLU A 59 52.66 -8.51 -2.33
C GLU A 59 52.63 -7.00 -2.12
N ASN A 60 53.55 -6.47 -1.31
CA ASN A 60 53.68 -5.03 -1.11
C ASN A 60 54.02 -4.29 -2.42
N TRP A 61 54.88 -4.86 -3.26
CA TRP A 61 55.17 -4.32 -4.59
C TRP A 61 53.92 -4.30 -5.48
N ALA A 62 53.17 -5.41 -5.56
CA ALA A 62 51.95 -5.48 -6.34
C ALA A 62 50.92 -4.43 -5.88
N PHE A 63 50.80 -4.21 -4.56
CA PHE A 63 49.95 -3.15 -4.02
C PHE A 63 50.40 -1.74 -4.40
N ALA A 64 51.71 -1.48 -4.40
CA ALA A 64 52.26 -0.19 -4.81
C ALA A 64 52.07 0.09 -6.31
N GLU A 65 52.12 -0.95 -7.15
CA GLU A 65 51.86 -0.80 -8.59
C GLU A 65 50.38 -0.54 -8.90
N LEU A 66 49.46 -1.15 -8.14
CA LEU A 66 48.03 -0.81 -8.25
C LEU A 66 47.75 0.63 -7.83
N GLU A 67 48.41 1.11 -6.77
CA GLU A 67 48.32 2.51 -6.35
C GLU A 67 48.88 3.48 -7.40
N ARG A 68 49.74 3.01 -8.29
CA ARG A 68 50.25 3.75 -9.45
C ARG A 68 49.35 3.65 -10.70
N GLY A 69 48.25 2.90 -10.62
CA GLY A 69 47.28 2.75 -11.71
C GLY A 69 47.63 1.66 -12.73
N THR A 70 48.52 0.73 -12.40
CA THR A 70 48.85 -0.40 -13.29
C THR A 70 47.66 -1.36 -13.38
N ASP A 71 47.32 -1.78 -14.60
CA ASP A 71 46.20 -2.69 -14.88
C ASP A 71 46.34 -4.04 -14.11
N PRO A 72 45.28 -4.49 -13.39
CA PRO A 72 45.31 -5.73 -12.62
C PRO A 72 45.65 -6.97 -13.45
N ASP A 73 45.14 -7.10 -14.68
CA ASP A 73 45.41 -8.26 -15.55
C ASP A 73 46.88 -8.31 -15.97
N THR A 74 47.47 -7.15 -16.23
CA THR A 74 48.89 -6.99 -16.51
C THR A 74 49.76 -7.41 -15.31
N LEU A 75 49.37 -7.01 -14.09
CA LEU A 75 50.08 -7.42 -12.87
C LEU A 75 49.94 -8.92 -12.58
N ILE A 76 48.74 -9.48 -12.76
CA ILE A 76 48.48 -10.92 -12.64
C ILE A 76 49.39 -11.68 -13.58
N ARG A 77 49.45 -11.25 -14.86
CA ARG A 77 50.33 -11.85 -15.87
C ARG A 77 51.80 -11.77 -15.45
N GLN A 78 52.30 -10.62 -15.00
CA GLN A 78 53.69 -10.46 -14.54
C GLN A 78 54.04 -11.36 -13.35
N VAL A 79 53.08 -11.64 -12.46
CA VAL A 79 53.28 -12.51 -11.29
C VAL A 79 53.32 -14.00 -11.66
N VAL A 80 52.48 -14.43 -12.61
CA VAL A 80 52.32 -15.86 -12.92
C VAL A 80 53.18 -16.32 -14.10
N GLU A 81 53.47 -15.46 -15.08
CA GLU A 81 54.18 -15.82 -16.31
C GLU A 81 55.62 -16.27 -16.02
N GLY A 82 55.96 -17.48 -16.47
CA GLY A 82 57.26 -18.11 -16.19
C GLY A 82 57.42 -18.67 -14.78
N ASN A 83 56.42 -18.54 -13.90
CA ASN A 83 56.42 -19.11 -12.56
C ASN A 83 55.70 -20.48 -12.54
N THR A 84 56.30 -21.45 -11.87
CA THR A 84 55.75 -22.81 -11.76
C THR A 84 55.35 -23.16 -10.33
N CYS A 85 55.41 -22.21 -9.39
CA CYS A 85 55.05 -22.41 -7.99
C CYS A 85 53.60 -22.01 -7.73
N ILE A 86 52.81 -22.88 -7.12
CA ILE A 86 51.41 -22.59 -6.77
C ILE A 86 51.24 -21.38 -5.84
N ALA A 87 52.29 -20.99 -5.10
CA ALA A 87 52.28 -19.78 -4.27
C ALA A 87 52.04 -18.49 -5.07
N CYS A 88 52.50 -18.40 -6.33
CA CYS A 88 52.30 -17.19 -7.13
C CYS A 88 50.81 -16.93 -7.41
N LEU A 89 49.98 -17.97 -7.44
CA LEU A 89 48.54 -17.83 -7.63
C LEU A 89 47.87 -17.13 -6.43
N GLY A 90 48.37 -17.37 -5.21
CA GLY A 90 47.88 -16.67 -4.02
C GLY A 90 48.21 -15.17 -4.05
N LEU A 91 49.37 -14.80 -4.60
CA LEU A 91 49.76 -13.41 -4.85
C LEU A 91 48.94 -12.79 -5.99
N ALA A 92 48.70 -13.53 -7.07
CA ALA A 92 47.93 -13.06 -8.23
C ALA A 92 46.47 -12.71 -7.89
N LEU A 93 45.90 -13.26 -6.82
CA LEU A 93 44.54 -12.92 -6.36
C LEU A 93 44.46 -11.60 -5.57
N THR A 94 45.61 -11.03 -5.16
CA THR A 94 45.64 -9.83 -4.32
C THR A 94 45.23 -8.52 -5.03
N PRO A 95 45.60 -8.29 -6.31
CA PRO A 95 45.22 -7.06 -7.02
C PRO A 95 43.72 -6.96 -7.26
N GLU A 96 43.12 -8.05 -7.73
CA GLU A 96 41.69 -8.16 -8.01
C GLU A 96 40.84 -7.98 -6.74
N ALA A 97 41.30 -8.51 -5.61
CA ALA A 97 40.63 -8.33 -4.31
C ALA A 97 40.67 -6.86 -3.82
N LYS A 98 41.80 -6.15 -4.01
CA LYS A 98 41.94 -4.75 -3.61
C LYS A 98 41.11 -3.81 -4.50
N ALA A 99 41.06 -4.06 -5.82
CA ALA A 99 40.18 -3.32 -6.73
C ALA A 99 38.70 -3.46 -6.33
N ARG A 100 38.22 -4.69 -6.10
CA ARG A 100 36.87 -4.95 -5.58
C ARG A 100 36.57 -4.26 -4.25
N GLN A 101 37.57 -4.14 -3.38
CA GLN A 101 37.41 -3.48 -2.08
C GLN A 101 37.23 -1.97 -2.21
N GLU A 102 37.97 -1.31 -3.11
CA GLU A 102 37.82 0.13 -3.35
C GLU A 102 36.48 0.45 -4.01
N ASP A 103 36.06 -0.35 -5.00
CA ASP A 103 34.73 -0.23 -5.62
C ASP A 103 33.62 -0.40 -4.58
N ALA A 104 33.72 -1.41 -3.71
CA ALA A 104 32.77 -1.62 -2.62
C ALA A 104 32.75 -0.44 -1.63
N ARG A 105 33.91 0.18 -1.36
CA ARG A 105 34.02 1.35 -0.46
C ARG A 105 33.32 2.57 -1.06
N LEU A 106 33.48 2.80 -2.36
CA LEU A 106 32.80 3.88 -3.09
C LEU A 106 31.28 3.67 -3.12
N MET A 107 30.81 2.46 -3.44
CA MET A 107 29.38 2.13 -3.40
C MET A 107 28.77 2.30 -2.01
N LEU A 108 29.47 1.85 -0.96
CA LEU A 108 29.04 2.04 0.43
C LEU A 108 28.97 3.53 0.79
N ALA A 109 29.94 4.32 0.35
CA ALA A 109 29.97 5.76 0.56
C ALA A 109 28.77 6.48 -0.08
N GLU A 110 28.44 6.13 -1.33
CA GLU A 110 27.29 6.66 -2.07
C GLU A 110 25.97 6.26 -1.38
N HIS A 111 25.83 4.99 -1.00
CA HIS A 111 24.65 4.49 -0.30
C HIS A 111 24.44 5.17 1.07
N THR A 112 25.53 5.43 1.80
CA THR A 112 25.44 6.08 3.13
C THR A 112 24.92 7.51 3.03
N LEU A 113 25.27 8.24 1.95
CA LEU A 113 24.82 9.62 1.74
C LEU A 113 23.30 9.69 1.50
N PHE A 114 22.77 8.78 0.67
CA PHE A 114 21.33 8.61 0.47
C PHE A 114 20.60 8.30 1.79
N MET A 115 21.06 7.29 2.53
CA MET A 115 20.42 6.89 3.80
C MET A 115 20.44 8.02 4.85
N TRP A 116 21.51 8.82 4.88
CA TRP A 116 21.58 9.99 5.75
C TRP A 116 20.52 11.04 5.36
N ALA A 117 20.42 11.38 4.08
CA ALA A 117 19.47 12.36 3.59
C ALA A 117 18.02 11.93 3.83
N GLU A 118 17.71 10.66 3.57
CA GLU A 118 16.40 10.07 3.84
C GLU A 118 16.02 10.23 5.31
N LYS A 119 16.89 9.82 6.24
CA LYS A 119 16.67 9.96 7.69
C LYS A 119 16.49 11.42 8.12
N CYS A 120 17.24 12.35 7.54
CA CYS A 120 17.08 13.77 7.86
C CYS A 120 15.70 14.28 7.42
N LEU A 121 15.25 13.90 6.23
CA LEU A 121 13.95 14.31 5.70
C LEU A 121 12.77 13.62 6.41
N GLU A 122 12.92 12.38 6.86
CA GLU A 122 11.86 11.68 7.60
C GLU A 122 11.72 12.20 9.03
N SER A 123 12.82 12.30 9.77
CA SER A 123 12.80 12.76 11.16
C SER A 123 12.53 14.25 11.30
N GLY A 124 12.90 15.05 10.28
CA GLY A 124 12.85 16.51 10.37
C GLY A 124 13.97 17.10 11.23
N GLU A 125 15.04 16.35 11.49
CA GLU A 125 16.26 16.79 12.19
C GLU A 125 17.51 16.35 11.42
N ILE A 126 18.63 17.05 11.60
CA ILE A 126 19.91 16.64 10.99
C ILE A 126 20.44 15.41 11.72
N ASN A 127 20.61 14.30 10.98
CA ASN A 127 21.03 13.03 11.54
C ASN A 127 22.53 13.02 11.89
N GLU A 128 22.88 12.49 13.06
CA GLU A 128 24.25 12.44 13.59
C GLU A 128 25.22 11.55 12.79
N MET A 129 24.72 10.70 11.88
CA MET A 129 25.55 9.83 11.04
C MET A 129 26.53 10.63 10.16
N PHE A 130 26.18 11.85 9.76
CA PHE A 130 27.06 12.77 9.04
C PHE A 130 26.89 14.20 9.56
N GLY A 131 28.00 14.94 9.64
CA GLY A 131 27.95 16.38 9.77
C GLY A 131 27.38 17.01 8.49
N TYR A 132 26.49 18.00 8.64
CA TYR A 132 25.87 18.69 7.51
C TYR A 132 26.91 19.25 6.52
N ALA A 133 27.98 19.89 7.03
CA ALA A 133 29.03 20.47 6.20
C ALA A 133 29.78 19.41 5.37
N ASP A 134 30.07 18.25 5.97
CA ASP A 134 30.75 17.14 5.29
C ASP A 134 29.86 16.55 4.19
N ALA A 135 28.56 16.41 4.46
CA ALA A 135 27.58 15.91 3.49
C ALA A 135 27.47 16.85 2.28
N ILE A 136 27.37 18.17 2.51
CA ILE A 136 27.32 19.18 1.44
C ILE A 136 28.60 19.18 0.61
N GLN A 137 29.77 19.15 1.26
CA GLN A 137 31.04 19.12 0.55
C GLN A 137 31.14 17.88 -0.34
N ARG A 138 30.75 16.72 0.19
CA ARG A 138 30.80 15.45 -0.55
C ARG A 138 29.83 15.42 -1.72
N ALA A 139 28.60 15.91 -1.53
CA ALA A 139 27.60 15.97 -2.59
C ALA A 139 28.08 16.87 -3.75
N ARG A 140 28.65 18.04 -3.45
CA ARG A 140 29.22 18.94 -4.46
C ARG A 140 30.39 18.33 -5.24
N GLN A 141 31.21 17.50 -4.60
CA GLN A 141 32.28 16.75 -5.28
C GLN A 141 31.74 15.67 -6.22
N MET A 142 30.58 15.09 -5.90
CA MET A 142 29.93 14.05 -6.70
C MET A 142 29.12 14.62 -7.88
N ASP A 143 28.65 15.87 -7.78
CA ASP A 143 27.90 16.61 -8.82
C ASP A 143 28.79 17.16 -9.96
N ILE A 144 30.06 16.76 -10.05
CA ILE A 144 30.97 17.26 -11.09
C ILE A 144 30.61 16.62 -12.45
N GLY A 145 30.39 17.47 -13.46
CA GLY A 145 30.27 17.04 -14.85
C GLY A 145 28.91 16.47 -15.27
N GLY A 146 27.83 16.80 -14.55
CA GLY A 146 26.47 16.34 -14.90
C GLY A 146 26.24 14.86 -14.59
N ARG A 147 27.00 14.30 -13.65
CA ARG A 147 26.96 12.87 -13.28
C ARG A 147 25.60 12.46 -12.72
N VAL A 148 24.88 13.38 -12.08
CA VAL A 148 23.55 13.12 -11.51
C VAL A 148 22.54 12.83 -12.62
N GLU A 149 22.53 13.66 -13.66
CA GLU A 149 21.63 13.55 -14.81
C GLU A 149 21.96 12.36 -15.72
N GLY A 150 23.19 11.84 -15.64
CA GLY A 150 23.60 10.65 -16.37
C GLY A 150 22.92 9.36 -15.90
N ASP A 151 22.55 9.28 -14.62
CA ASP A 151 21.88 8.12 -14.02
C ASP A 151 21.08 8.54 -12.78
N LEU A 152 19.83 8.97 -12.98
CA LEU A 152 18.91 9.40 -11.92
C LEU A 152 18.54 8.26 -10.94
N GLY A 153 18.64 7.02 -11.40
CA GLY A 153 18.32 5.81 -10.64
C GLY A 153 19.47 5.29 -9.77
N SER A 154 20.68 5.87 -9.89
CA SER A 154 21.81 5.49 -9.04
C SER A 154 21.66 5.99 -7.60
N THR A 155 22.21 5.22 -6.66
CA THR A 155 22.27 5.61 -5.25
C THR A 155 23.11 6.87 -5.02
N ALA A 156 24.14 7.09 -5.87
CA ALA A 156 24.95 8.30 -5.87
C ALA A 156 24.11 9.55 -6.18
N SER A 157 23.37 9.52 -7.30
CA SER A 157 22.47 10.61 -7.70
C SER A 157 21.39 10.86 -6.65
N GLY A 158 20.81 9.80 -6.10
CA GLY A 158 19.89 9.87 -4.97
C GLY A 158 20.48 10.57 -3.75
N GLY A 159 21.69 10.21 -3.35
CA GLY A 159 22.40 10.83 -2.24
C GLY A 159 22.69 12.32 -2.46
N VAL A 160 23.16 12.68 -3.66
CA VAL A 160 23.47 14.08 -4.02
C VAL A 160 22.20 14.93 -4.04
N ALA A 161 21.13 14.47 -4.69
CA ALA A 161 19.82 15.14 -4.70
C ALA A 161 19.21 15.19 -3.29
N GLY A 162 19.39 14.15 -2.47
CA GLY A 162 18.97 14.11 -1.09
C GLY A 162 19.63 15.19 -0.23
N VAL A 163 20.94 15.38 -0.36
CA VAL A 163 21.67 16.45 0.33
C VAL A 163 21.18 17.83 -0.11
N ALA A 164 20.92 18.04 -1.40
CA ALA A 164 20.33 19.28 -1.88
C ALA A 164 18.92 19.54 -1.30
N ALA A 165 18.09 18.49 -1.21
CA ALA A 165 16.78 18.59 -0.57
C ALA A 165 16.86 18.93 0.92
N VAL A 166 17.84 18.36 1.64
CA VAL A 166 18.14 18.71 3.04
C VAL A 166 18.55 20.19 3.15
N ALA A 167 19.42 20.69 2.27
CA ALA A 167 19.82 22.10 2.28
C ALA A 167 18.64 23.07 2.10
N LEU A 168 17.64 22.72 1.27
CA LEU A 168 16.44 23.56 1.10
C LEU A 168 15.46 23.45 2.27
N ARG A 169 15.39 22.29 2.92
CA ARG A 169 14.52 22.08 4.08
C ARG A 169 15.06 22.75 5.35
N PHE A 170 16.34 22.59 5.64
CA PHE A 170 16.99 23.05 6.88
C PHE A 170 17.68 24.39 6.68
N ARG A 171 16.86 25.42 6.41
CA ARG A 171 17.35 26.75 6.01
C ARG A 171 18.16 27.44 7.11
N GLU A 172 17.98 27.04 8.37
CA GLU A 172 18.69 27.57 9.53
C GLU A 172 20.18 27.20 9.53
N VAL A 173 20.52 26.06 8.91
CA VAL A 173 21.90 25.53 8.84
C VAL A 173 22.53 25.81 7.47
N SER A 174 21.72 25.94 6.42
CA SER A 174 22.20 26.16 5.05
C SER A 174 22.57 27.62 4.75
N SER A 175 23.64 27.83 3.99
CA SER A 175 23.98 29.16 3.47
C SER A 175 23.15 29.54 2.23
N THR A 176 23.16 30.82 1.84
CA THR A 176 22.49 31.27 0.59
C THR A 176 23.13 30.66 -0.66
N GLU A 177 24.44 30.47 -0.67
CA GLU A 177 25.16 29.83 -1.77
C GLU A 177 24.84 28.33 -1.88
N GLU A 178 24.72 27.64 -0.75
CA GLU A 178 24.27 26.23 -0.71
C GLU A 178 22.86 26.07 -1.23
N ARG A 179 21.94 26.96 -0.85
CA ARG A 179 20.56 26.94 -1.35
C ARG A 179 20.50 27.25 -2.85
N ALA A 180 21.33 28.16 -3.36
CA ALA A 180 21.41 28.44 -4.78
C ALA A 180 21.89 27.22 -5.59
N TRP A 181 22.94 26.54 -5.11
CA TRP A 181 23.41 25.28 -5.70
C TRP A 181 22.33 24.18 -5.64
N ALA A 182 21.66 24.02 -4.50
CA ALA A 182 20.61 23.03 -4.34
C ALA A 182 19.43 23.28 -5.29
N ARG A 183 19.00 24.53 -5.47
CA ARG A 183 17.95 24.90 -6.44
C ARG A 183 18.34 24.54 -7.86
N ASP A 184 19.57 24.88 -8.27
CA ASP A 184 20.08 24.55 -9.61
C ASP A 184 20.09 23.04 -9.85
N LEU A 185 20.69 22.28 -8.93
CA LEU A 185 20.76 20.83 -9.02
C LEU A 185 19.38 20.17 -9.09
N LEU A 186 18.46 20.53 -8.20
CA LEU A 186 17.12 19.92 -8.20
C LEU A 186 16.30 20.31 -9.44
N ALA A 187 16.49 21.52 -9.97
CA ALA A 187 15.89 21.92 -11.23
C ALA A 187 16.46 21.15 -12.43
N ARG A 188 17.78 20.85 -12.44
CA ARG A 188 18.39 19.96 -13.44
C ARG A 188 17.77 18.57 -13.37
N VAL A 189 17.75 17.97 -12.18
CA VAL A 189 17.12 16.65 -11.93
C VAL A 189 15.67 16.60 -12.41
N ALA A 190 14.86 17.61 -12.09
CA ALA A 190 13.45 17.66 -12.48
C ALA A 190 13.21 17.76 -14.00
N ARG A 191 14.20 18.25 -14.75
CA ARG A 191 14.11 18.46 -16.21
C ARG A 191 14.80 17.36 -17.01
N THR A 192 15.56 16.49 -16.36
CA THR A 192 16.20 15.35 -17.01
C THR A 192 15.15 14.29 -17.35
N PRO A 193 15.01 13.88 -18.62
CA PRO A 193 14.11 12.79 -18.99
C PRO A 193 14.55 11.45 -18.38
N GLU A 194 13.59 10.63 -17.99
CA GLU A 194 13.85 9.28 -17.49
C GLU A 194 14.38 8.37 -18.61
N GLN A 195 15.37 7.52 -18.29
CA GLN A 195 15.93 6.57 -19.26
C GLN A 195 15.14 5.26 -19.23
N MET A 196 14.22 5.09 -20.17
CA MET A 196 13.41 3.86 -20.32
C MET A 196 14.23 2.77 -21.03
N ASN A 197 14.82 1.86 -20.26
CA ASN A 197 15.51 0.69 -20.79
C ASN A 197 14.53 -0.46 -21.11
N PRO A 198 14.92 -1.53 -21.82
CA PRO A 198 14.02 -2.64 -22.16
C PRO A 198 13.40 -3.39 -20.97
N SER A 199 13.92 -3.18 -19.75
CA SER A 199 13.39 -3.74 -18.49
C SER A 199 12.57 -2.72 -17.69
N TRP A 200 12.23 -1.58 -18.29
CA TRP A 200 11.50 -0.50 -17.66
C TRP A 200 10.07 -0.93 -17.32
N PHE A 201 9.60 -0.48 -16.15
CA PHE A 201 8.25 -0.68 -15.68
C PHE A 201 7.88 0.49 -14.78
N SER A 202 6.77 1.18 -15.07
CA SER A 202 6.36 2.42 -14.37
C SER A 202 6.25 2.23 -12.85
N ALA A 203 5.79 1.06 -12.39
CA ALA A 203 5.62 0.76 -10.98
C ALA A 203 6.89 0.23 -10.28
N SER A 204 8.07 0.36 -10.92
CA SER A 204 9.36 0.01 -10.32
C SER A 204 9.60 0.85 -9.07
N VAL A 205 9.97 0.17 -7.98
CA VAL A 205 10.24 0.82 -6.69
C VAL A 205 11.74 1.12 -6.58
N ILE A 206 12.11 2.38 -6.76
CA ILE A 206 13.49 2.88 -6.64
C ILE A 206 13.51 3.97 -5.56
N PRO A 207 13.62 3.62 -4.26
CA PRO A 207 13.50 4.58 -3.15
C PRO A 207 14.56 5.68 -3.17
N TRP A 208 15.71 5.40 -3.78
CA TRP A 208 16.83 6.33 -3.92
C TRP A 208 16.82 7.13 -5.23
N HIS A 209 15.72 7.14 -5.98
CA HIS A 209 15.65 7.91 -7.21
C HIS A 209 15.85 9.42 -6.94
N ALA A 210 16.72 10.09 -7.71
CA ALA A 210 17.01 11.51 -7.52
C ALA A 210 15.74 12.40 -7.58
N GLY A 211 14.78 12.05 -8.43
CA GLY A 211 13.49 12.74 -8.56
C GLY A 211 12.65 12.77 -7.28
N ILE A 212 12.72 11.73 -6.44
CA ILE A 212 12.02 11.69 -5.13
C ILE A 212 12.54 12.80 -4.21
N PHE A 213 13.86 12.98 -4.19
CA PHE A 213 14.50 14.03 -3.39
C PHE A 213 14.29 15.42 -3.97
N ALA A 214 14.34 15.54 -5.31
CA ALA A 214 14.00 16.79 -5.97
C ALA A 214 12.58 17.25 -5.61
N ALA A 215 11.60 16.34 -5.61
CA ALA A 215 10.24 16.65 -5.21
C ALA A 215 10.15 17.17 -3.76
N ARG A 216 10.83 16.49 -2.82
CA ARG A 216 10.87 16.89 -1.40
C ARG A 216 11.53 18.25 -1.20
N GLY A 217 12.66 18.51 -1.87
CA GLY A 217 13.41 19.76 -1.77
C GLY A 217 12.68 20.95 -2.38
N LEU A 218 12.15 20.81 -3.60
CA LEU A 218 11.38 21.86 -4.28
C LEU A 218 10.13 22.26 -3.49
N ALA A 219 9.42 21.29 -2.92
CA ALA A 219 8.26 21.58 -2.08
C ALA A 219 8.63 22.29 -0.77
N ALA A 220 9.76 21.95 -0.16
CA ALA A 220 10.25 22.65 1.02
C ALA A 220 10.60 24.11 0.69
N ASP A 221 11.24 24.35 -0.46
CA ASP A 221 11.59 25.69 -0.93
C ASP A 221 10.32 26.51 -1.24
N LEU A 222 9.33 25.93 -1.93
CA LEU A 222 8.04 26.56 -2.21
C LEU A 222 7.29 26.95 -0.93
N ARG A 223 7.29 26.07 0.09
CA ARG A 223 6.68 26.35 1.40
C ARG A 223 7.33 27.55 2.09
N SER A 224 8.60 27.81 1.82
CA SER A 224 9.33 28.93 2.42
C SER A 224 8.99 30.30 1.82
N GLY A 225 8.33 30.34 0.65
CA GLY A 225 7.94 31.58 -0.04
C GLY A 225 9.05 32.29 -0.83
N ASP A 226 10.27 31.73 -0.86
CA ASP A 226 11.44 32.29 -1.54
C ASP A 226 11.99 31.34 -2.63
N ALA A 227 11.11 30.51 -3.19
CA ALA A 227 11.49 29.56 -4.23
C ALA A 227 11.81 30.27 -5.56
N ALA A 228 12.59 29.60 -6.40
CA ALA A 228 12.79 30.03 -7.79
C ALA A 228 11.45 30.04 -8.56
N THR A 229 11.31 30.95 -9.54
CA THR A 229 10.09 31.07 -10.35
C THR A 229 9.71 29.78 -11.07
N SER A 230 10.69 28.94 -11.43
CA SER A 230 10.46 27.65 -12.08
C SER A 230 10.09 26.52 -11.12
N ALA A 231 10.21 26.69 -9.80
CA ALA A 231 10.06 25.60 -8.84
C ALA A 231 8.67 24.93 -8.91
N SER A 232 7.61 25.72 -9.18
CA SER A 232 6.26 25.17 -9.37
C SER A 232 6.16 24.31 -10.63
N SER A 233 6.71 24.74 -11.76
CA SER A 233 6.70 23.96 -13.00
C SER A 233 7.61 22.74 -12.92
N ASP A 234 8.78 22.87 -12.28
CA ASP A 234 9.74 21.78 -12.08
C ASP A 234 9.11 20.68 -11.17
N LEU A 235 8.40 21.07 -10.12
CA LEU A 235 7.71 20.12 -9.24
C LEU A 235 6.48 19.47 -9.92
N LEU A 236 5.73 20.22 -10.74
CA LEU A 236 4.66 19.64 -11.56
C LEU A 236 5.21 18.65 -12.60
N ALA A 237 6.39 18.91 -13.17
CA ALA A 237 7.03 17.98 -14.10
C ALA A 237 7.35 16.64 -13.43
N LEU A 238 7.83 16.69 -12.16
CA LEU A 238 8.02 15.47 -11.36
C LEU A 238 6.70 14.76 -11.02
N ALA A 239 5.57 15.46 -10.95
CA ALA A 239 4.25 14.84 -10.76
C ALA A 239 3.73 14.14 -12.02
N ALA A 240 4.22 14.53 -13.20
CA ALA A 240 3.98 13.85 -14.48
C ALA A 240 5.09 12.84 -14.83
N HIS A 241 5.92 12.46 -13.86
CA HIS A 241 7.05 11.57 -14.11
C HIS A 241 6.58 10.15 -14.47
N PRO A 242 7.23 9.47 -15.43
CA PRO A 242 6.81 8.14 -15.88
C PRO A 242 6.99 7.02 -14.84
N LEU A 243 7.82 7.23 -13.81
CA LEU A 243 7.91 6.35 -12.65
C LEU A 243 6.88 6.74 -11.58
N ASP A 244 5.98 5.82 -11.25
CA ASP A 244 4.91 6.01 -10.26
C ASP A 244 5.46 6.46 -8.91
N GLY A 245 6.59 5.90 -8.48
CA GLY A 245 7.21 6.24 -7.20
C GLY A 245 7.66 7.70 -7.11
N VAL A 246 8.14 8.28 -8.22
CA VAL A 246 8.54 9.70 -8.28
C VAL A 246 7.29 10.59 -8.36
N ALA A 247 6.34 10.24 -9.24
CA ALA A 247 5.09 10.97 -9.42
C ALA A 247 4.28 11.05 -8.12
N LEU A 248 4.13 9.93 -7.41
CA LEU A 248 3.40 9.88 -6.15
C LEU A 248 4.01 10.76 -5.06
N VAL A 249 5.34 10.75 -4.92
CA VAL A 249 6.00 11.64 -3.95
C VAL A 249 5.81 13.09 -4.37
N ALA A 250 5.96 13.44 -5.65
CA ALA A 250 5.74 14.81 -6.12
C ALA A 250 4.31 15.29 -5.87
N ILE A 251 3.30 14.45 -6.16
CA ILE A 251 1.88 14.74 -5.91
C ILE A 251 1.62 14.88 -4.41
N GLU A 252 2.12 13.97 -3.56
CA GLU A 252 2.03 14.08 -2.10
C GLU A 252 2.58 15.42 -1.63
N ARG A 253 3.78 15.79 -2.10
CA ARG A 253 4.42 17.04 -1.71
C ARG A 253 3.65 18.27 -2.21
N LEU A 254 3.12 18.25 -3.44
CA LEU A 254 2.28 19.32 -3.97
C LEU A 254 0.97 19.47 -3.17
N LEU A 255 0.28 18.37 -2.86
CA LEU A 255 -0.94 18.38 -2.07
C LEU A 255 -0.69 18.85 -0.63
N SER A 256 0.49 18.55 -0.06
CA SER A 256 0.91 19.08 1.24
C SER A 256 1.14 20.60 1.26
N LEU A 257 1.12 21.27 0.10
CA LEU A 257 1.20 22.72 -0.03
C LEU A 257 -0.18 23.37 -0.11
N PHE A 258 -1.29 22.63 -0.01
CA PHE A 258 -2.64 23.19 -0.18
C PHE A 258 -2.91 24.39 0.75
N ASP A 259 -2.41 24.39 1.98
CA ASP A 259 -2.58 25.51 2.92
C ASP A 259 -1.87 26.82 2.49
N VAL A 260 -0.81 26.72 1.66
CA VAL A 260 0.02 27.88 1.26
C VAL A 260 -0.20 28.23 -0.22
N LEU A 261 -0.31 27.23 -1.08
CA LEU A 261 -0.43 27.33 -2.53
C LEU A 261 -1.59 26.43 -3.02
N PRO A 262 -2.85 26.73 -2.66
CA PRO A 262 -3.99 25.85 -2.95
C PRO A 262 -4.24 25.67 -4.44
N ARG A 263 -3.94 26.69 -5.27
CA ARG A 263 -4.04 26.60 -6.74
C ARG A 263 -3.05 25.61 -7.34
N LEU A 264 -1.81 25.65 -6.89
CA LEU A 264 -0.77 24.72 -7.32
C LEU A 264 -1.10 23.29 -6.89
N ALA A 265 -1.50 23.12 -5.63
CA ALA A 265 -1.92 21.82 -5.10
C ALA A 265 -3.13 21.24 -5.86
N TRP A 266 -4.12 22.07 -6.22
CA TRP A 266 -5.26 21.63 -7.01
C TRP A 266 -4.88 21.26 -8.45
N ALA A 267 -4.05 22.07 -9.11
CA ALA A 267 -3.54 21.73 -10.44
C ALA A 267 -2.77 20.40 -10.43
N ALA A 268 -2.01 20.12 -9.36
CA ALA A 268 -1.33 18.85 -9.15
C ALA A 268 -2.30 17.67 -8.96
N LEU A 269 -3.43 17.87 -8.27
CA LEU A 269 -4.47 16.84 -8.16
C LEU A 269 -5.04 16.50 -9.54
N CYS A 270 -5.40 17.51 -10.33
CA CYS A 270 -5.89 17.30 -11.69
C CYS A 270 -4.85 16.58 -12.54
N LEU A 271 -3.61 17.05 -12.55
CA LEU A 271 -2.50 16.42 -13.27
C LEU A 271 -2.33 14.95 -12.88
N GLY A 272 -2.30 14.66 -11.57
CA GLY A 272 -2.15 13.31 -11.05
C GLY A 272 -3.26 12.35 -11.52
N LEU A 273 -4.49 12.83 -11.65
CA LEU A 273 -5.60 12.03 -12.17
C LEU A 273 -5.57 11.92 -13.70
N ASP A 274 -5.13 12.97 -14.40
CA ASP A 274 -5.01 12.98 -15.86
C ASP A 274 -3.95 11.97 -16.35
N VAL A 275 -2.83 11.84 -15.63
CA VAL A 275 -1.77 10.86 -15.94
C VAL A 275 -2.21 9.41 -15.73
N CYS A 276 -3.27 9.17 -14.94
CA CYS A 276 -3.88 7.84 -14.79
C CYS A 276 -4.76 7.44 -15.98
N ILE A 277 -5.06 8.36 -16.90
CA ILE A 277 -5.79 8.05 -18.12
C ILE A 277 -4.76 7.71 -19.20
N LEU A 278 -4.61 6.43 -19.50
CA LEU A 278 -3.60 5.91 -20.42
C LEU A 278 -4.19 5.61 -21.80
N PRO A 279 -3.38 5.71 -22.87
CA PRO A 279 -3.81 5.34 -24.22
C PRO A 279 -4.16 3.83 -24.31
N PRO A 280 -4.91 3.41 -25.34
CA PRO A 280 -5.20 1.99 -25.58
C PRO A 280 -3.93 1.16 -25.78
N ARG A 281 -3.96 -0.12 -25.38
CA ARG A 281 -2.85 -1.04 -25.64
C ARG A 281 -2.64 -1.23 -27.15
N THR A 282 -1.44 -0.93 -27.62
CA THR A 282 -0.95 -1.24 -28.97
C THR A 282 -0.32 -2.64 -29.00
N THR A 283 -0.05 -3.16 -30.20
CA THR A 283 0.66 -4.44 -30.37
C THR A 283 2.13 -4.35 -29.97
N GLU A 284 2.75 -3.20 -30.19
CA GLU A 284 4.14 -2.92 -29.81
C GLU A 284 4.17 -2.12 -28.49
N PRO A 285 4.88 -2.59 -27.45
CA PRO A 285 4.96 -1.91 -26.15
C PRO A 285 5.60 -0.51 -26.22
N GLU A 286 6.60 -0.32 -27.09
CA GLU A 286 7.31 0.96 -27.24
C GLU A 286 6.35 2.08 -27.69
N ASP A 287 5.45 1.79 -28.63
CA ASP A 287 4.44 2.73 -29.12
C ASP A 287 3.46 3.17 -28.00
N HIS A 288 3.15 2.26 -27.07
CA HIS A 288 2.27 2.55 -25.94
C HIS A 288 2.94 3.49 -24.92
N ASP A 289 4.20 3.23 -24.60
CA ASP A 289 4.96 4.03 -23.61
C ASP A 289 5.28 5.43 -24.14
N GLU A 290 5.57 5.56 -25.44
CA GLU A 290 5.71 6.85 -26.11
C GLU A 290 4.39 7.63 -26.10
N ALA A 291 3.26 6.98 -26.42
CA ALA A 291 1.94 7.61 -26.37
C ALA A 291 1.54 8.03 -24.95
N ALA A 292 1.85 7.22 -23.93
CA ALA A 292 1.62 7.55 -22.53
C ALA A 292 2.46 8.77 -22.10
N SER A 293 3.74 8.79 -22.48
CA SER A 293 4.64 9.91 -22.19
C SER A 293 4.20 11.22 -22.86
N ALA A 294 3.74 11.15 -24.12
CA ALA A 294 3.18 12.30 -24.83
C ALA A 294 1.94 12.85 -24.12
N ARG A 295 1.05 11.96 -23.67
CA ARG A 295 -0.16 12.34 -22.92
C ARG A 295 0.17 12.96 -21.56
N HIS A 296 1.18 12.45 -20.86
CA HIS A 296 1.68 13.05 -19.61
C HIS A 296 2.24 14.46 -19.85
N ALA A 297 2.96 14.67 -20.95
CA ALA A 297 3.47 15.99 -21.32
C ALA A 297 2.34 16.98 -21.66
N GLU A 298 1.29 16.55 -22.36
CA GLU A 298 0.10 17.36 -22.64
C GLU A 298 -0.63 17.76 -21.34
N ALA A 299 -0.83 16.79 -20.43
CA ALA A 299 -1.43 17.04 -19.12
C ALA A 299 -0.59 18.02 -18.28
N LEU A 300 0.74 17.88 -18.31
CA LEU A 300 1.65 18.80 -17.62
C LEU A 300 1.51 20.24 -18.14
N VAL A 301 1.46 20.43 -19.46
CA VAL A 301 1.27 21.76 -20.07
C VAL A 301 -0.06 22.36 -19.64
N ALA A 302 -1.14 21.56 -19.64
CA ALA A 302 -2.46 22.01 -19.18
C ALA A 302 -2.44 22.40 -17.69
N ALA A 303 -1.77 21.62 -16.84
CA ALA A 303 -1.63 21.91 -15.41
C ALA A 303 -0.85 23.20 -15.15
N ILE A 304 0.27 23.42 -15.85
CA ILE A 304 1.07 24.66 -15.75
C ILE A 304 0.22 25.87 -16.16
N ALA A 305 -0.53 25.76 -17.25
CA ALA A 305 -1.44 26.82 -17.69
C ALA A 305 -2.56 27.08 -16.65
N ALA A 306 -3.12 26.03 -16.05
CA ALA A 306 -4.18 26.15 -15.05
C ALA A 306 -3.71 26.86 -13.77
N VAL A 307 -2.44 26.74 -13.38
CA VAL A 307 -1.88 27.50 -12.24
C VAL A 307 -1.85 29.01 -12.51
N GLN A 308 -1.70 29.43 -13.78
CA GLN A 308 -1.63 30.83 -14.17
C GLN A 308 -3.01 31.50 -14.27
N VAL A 309 -4.06 30.70 -14.54
CA VAL A 309 -5.44 31.19 -14.64
C VAL A 309 -6.03 31.35 -13.23
N ASN A 310 -6.36 32.57 -12.84
CA ASN A 310 -6.88 32.85 -11.49
C ASN A 310 -8.41 32.71 -11.35
N GLU A 311 -9.06 32.03 -12.29
CA GLU A 311 -10.53 31.91 -12.38
C GLU A 311 -11.00 30.45 -12.28
N GLY A 312 -12.03 30.21 -11.47
CA GLY A 312 -12.68 28.90 -11.32
C GLY A 312 -11.80 27.84 -10.64
N TRP A 313 -12.35 26.66 -10.40
CA TRP A 313 -11.61 25.45 -9.98
C TRP A 313 -11.99 24.35 -10.97
N PRO A 314 -11.07 23.93 -11.87
CA PRO A 314 -11.43 22.92 -12.85
C PRO A 314 -11.75 21.60 -12.15
N VAL A 315 -12.80 20.93 -12.61
CA VAL A 315 -13.09 19.56 -12.20
C VAL A 315 -12.04 18.66 -12.86
N PRO A 316 -11.33 17.79 -12.12
CA PRO A 316 -10.41 16.83 -12.72
C PRO A 316 -11.06 16.01 -13.83
N GLN A 317 -10.28 15.65 -14.85
CA GLN A 317 -10.81 14.94 -16.01
C GLN A 317 -11.29 13.55 -15.62
N MET A 318 -12.44 13.15 -16.16
CA MET A 318 -12.95 11.79 -16.01
C MET A 318 -12.26 10.86 -17.02
N PRO A 319 -12.02 9.59 -16.65
CA PRO A 319 -11.71 8.57 -17.65
C PRO A 319 -12.87 8.45 -18.67
N GLU A 320 -12.57 7.88 -19.84
CA GLU A 320 -13.61 7.51 -20.79
C GLU A 320 -14.67 6.63 -20.13
N ALA A 321 -15.89 6.66 -20.66
CA ALA A 321 -16.94 5.74 -20.20
C ALA A 321 -16.36 4.30 -20.16
N PRO A 322 -16.70 3.47 -19.16
CA PRO A 322 -16.06 2.17 -19.02
C PRO A 322 -16.47 1.17 -20.10
N TRP A 323 -17.59 1.43 -20.78
CA TRP A 323 -18.15 0.57 -21.82
C TRP A 323 -18.47 1.36 -23.08
N THR A 324 -18.13 0.78 -24.24
CA THR A 324 -18.49 1.30 -25.56
C THR A 324 -19.31 0.25 -26.31
N PHE A 325 -20.43 0.66 -26.89
CA PHE A 325 -21.22 -0.19 -27.78
C PHE A 325 -20.61 -0.20 -29.18
N ILE A 326 -20.35 -1.39 -29.72
CA ILE A 326 -19.81 -1.57 -31.07
C ILE A 326 -20.88 -2.21 -31.96
N PRO A 327 -21.45 -1.46 -32.92
CA PRO A 327 -22.44 -1.98 -33.87
C PRO A 327 -21.88 -3.16 -34.69
N GLY A 328 -22.68 -4.21 -34.86
CA GLY A 328 -22.29 -5.41 -35.63
C GLY A 328 -21.17 -6.26 -35.02
N ALA A 329 -20.62 -5.88 -33.87
CA ALA A 329 -19.69 -6.73 -33.14
C ALA A 329 -20.42 -7.93 -32.53
N ARG A 330 -19.87 -9.13 -32.69
CA ARG A 330 -20.36 -10.31 -31.99
C ARG A 330 -19.97 -10.24 -30.49
N PRO A 331 -20.85 -10.68 -29.57
CA PRO A 331 -20.54 -10.74 -28.15
C PRO A 331 -19.34 -11.66 -27.91
N SER A 332 -18.25 -11.11 -27.37
CA SER A 332 -17.10 -11.91 -26.95
C SER A 332 -17.32 -12.34 -25.50
N ARG A 333 -17.28 -13.65 -25.23
CA ARG A 333 -17.31 -14.19 -23.86
C ARG A 333 -16.10 -13.80 -23.01
N ARG A 334 -15.08 -13.13 -23.57
CA ARG A 334 -13.77 -12.98 -22.89
C ARG A 334 -13.03 -11.67 -23.14
N GLY A 335 -13.57 -10.70 -23.88
CA GLY A 335 -12.79 -9.51 -24.25
C GLY A 335 -11.54 -9.80 -25.11
N ILE A 336 -11.32 -11.07 -25.50
CA ILE A 336 -10.29 -11.48 -26.44
C ILE A 336 -10.88 -11.40 -27.86
N PRO A 337 -10.17 -10.84 -28.86
CA PRO A 337 -10.55 -10.97 -30.25
C PRO A 337 -10.49 -12.44 -30.64
N ILE A 338 -11.64 -13.09 -30.85
CA ILE A 338 -11.68 -14.43 -31.41
C ILE A 338 -11.65 -14.30 -32.93
N SER A 339 -10.83 -15.13 -33.60
CA SER A 339 -10.74 -15.17 -35.06
C SER A 339 -12.12 -15.49 -35.67
N PRO A 340 -12.50 -14.85 -36.80
CA PRO A 340 -13.76 -15.12 -37.49
C PRO A 340 -13.97 -16.58 -37.93
N ALA A 341 -12.90 -17.39 -37.93
CA ALA A 341 -12.91 -18.77 -38.43
C ALA A 341 -13.46 -19.82 -37.44
N ASP A 342 -13.68 -19.46 -36.16
CA ASP A 342 -13.95 -20.44 -35.09
C ASP A 342 -15.44 -20.55 -34.65
N PHE A 343 -16.40 -20.00 -35.40
CA PHE A 343 -17.83 -20.10 -35.04
C PHE A 343 -18.75 -20.48 -36.22
N ASP A 344 -19.65 -21.43 -35.95
CA ASP A 344 -20.82 -21.75 -36.80
C ASP A 344 -21.77 -20.54 -36.92
N ASP A 345 -22.24 -20.31 -38.14
CA ASP A 345 -23.07 -19.19 -38.56
C ASP A 345 -24.54 -19.30 -38.08
N GLU A 346 -24.91 -18.76 -36.91
CA GLU A 346 -26.35 -18.54 -36.64
C GLU A 346 -26.76 -17.49 -35.58
N ILE A 347 -25.88 -16.56 -35.15
CA ILE A 347 -26.32 -15.42 -34.32
C ILE A 347 -25.79 -14.10 -34.90
N VAL A 348 -26.68 -13.38 -35.59
CA VAL A 348 -26.48 -11.98 -35.97
C VAL A 348 -26.90 -11.14 -34.77
N ALA A 349 -25.91 -10.68 -33.98
CA ALA A 349 -26.15 -9.68 -32.94
C ALA A 349 -26.08 -8.28 -33.58
N ASP A 350 -27.01 -7.38 -33.22
CA ASP A 350 -27.03 -5.97 -33.67
C ASP A 350 -25.84 -5.14 -33.16
N GLY A 351 -24.99 -5.73 -32.32
CA GLY A 351 -23.76 -5.18 -31.78
C GLY A 351 -23.44 -5.79 -30.42
N ALA A 352 -22.33 -5.37 -29.82
CA ALA A 352 -21.93 -5.83 -28.49
C ALA A 352 -21.28 -4.71 -27.69
N TRP A 353 -21.60 -4.65 -26.40
CA TRP A 353 -20.88 -3.85 -25.42
C TRP A 353 -19.50 -4.47 -25.15
N ARG A 354 -18.47 -3.62 -25.11
CA ARG A 354 -17.10 -4.01 -24.75
C ARG A 354 -16.48 -2.99 -23.80
N PRO A 355 -15.49 -3.38 -22.99
CA PRO A 355 -14.68 -2.42 -22.26
C PRO A 355 -14.11 -1.39 -23.22
N SER A 356 -14.12 -0.12 -22.82
CA SER A 356 -13.59 0.94 -23.65
C SER A 356 -12.07 0.79 -23.84
N PRO A 357 -11.53 1.25 -24.99
CA PRO A 357 -10.14 1.00 -25.34
C PRO A 357 -9.16 1.77 -24.44
N GLY A 358 -9.56 2.94 -23.93
CA GLY A 358 -8.77 3.71 -22.96
C GLY A 358 -8.54 2.94 -21.67
N ILE A 359 -7.35 3.07 -21.09
CA ILE A 359 -6.97 2.35 -19.88
C ILE A 359 -7.03 3.32 -18.69
N TRP A 360 -7.76 2.93 -17.66
CA TRP A 360 -7.71 3.61 -16.36
C TRP A 360 -6.67 2.94 -15.45
N HIS A 361 -5.60 3.65 -15.09
CA HIS A 361 -4.59 3.17 -14.16
C HIS A 361 -5.11 3.21 -12.72
N SER A 362 -6.01 2.29 -12.40
CA SER A 362 -6.77 2.23 -11.14
C SER A 362 -5.88 2.19 -9.89
N GLN A 363 -4.75 1.49 -9.92
CA GLN A 363 -3.83 1.37 -8.78
C GLN A 363 -3.10 2.69 -8.45
N LEU A 364 -2.60 3.40 -9.46
CA LEU A 364 -1.95 4.70 -9.27
C LEU A 364 -2.99 5.74 -8.80
N ALA A 365 -4.16 5.75 -9.44
CA ALA A 365 -5.24 6.65 -9.07
C ALA A 365 -5.70 6.42 -7.62
N ALA A 366 -5.79 5.16 -7.18
CA ALA A 366 -6.13 4.80 -5.80
C ALA A 366 -5.15 5.43 -4.80
N LYS A 367 -3.84 5.34 -5.06
CA LYS A 367 -2.81 5.96 -4.22
C LYS A 367 -2.90 7.49 -4.21
N ILE A 368 -3.22 8.11 -5.36
CA ILE A 368 -3.34 9.58 -5.47
C ILE A 368 -4.53 10.12 -4.67
N ILE A 369 -5.70 9.48 -4.76
CA ILE A 369 -6.91 9.98 -4.07
C ILE A 369 -6.80 9.89 -2.54
N GLU A 370 -5.98 8.98 -2.01
CA GLU A 370 -5.71 8.90 -0.56
C GLU A 370 -5.00 10.16 -0.04
N LEU A 371 -4.20 10.81 -0.89
CA LEU A 371 -3.42 12.00 -0.55
C LEU A 371 -4.28 13.29 -0.51
N ILE A 372 -5.53 13.25 -0.97
CA ILE A 372 -6.40 14.43 -1.05
C ILE A 372 -6.62 15.04 0.35
N PRO A 373 -6.32 16.33 0.58
CA PRO A 373 -6.58 17.00 1.85
C PRO A 373 -8.05 17.41 1.97
N VAL A 374 -8.95 16.42 2.12
CA VAL A 374 -10.42 16.59 2.05
C VAL A 374 -10.94 17.75 2.89
N ALA A 375 -10.58 17.83 4.18
CA ALA A 375 -11.08 18.88 5.07
C ALA A 375 -10.75 20.29 4.54
N LYS A 376 -9.51 20.51 4.10
CA LYS A 376 -9.04 21.79 3.57
C LYS A 376 -9.71 22.18 2.26
N ILE A 377 -9.90 21.21 1.38
CA ILE A 377 -10.60 21.44 0.10
C ILE A 377 -12.06 21.80 0.35
N LEU A 378 -12.75 21.08 1.25
CA LEU A 378 -14.16 21.35 1.55
C LEU A 378 -14.36 22.70 2.27
N GLU A 379 -13.36 23.20 2.99
CA GLU A 379 -13.35 24.56 3.57
C GLU A 379 -13.15 25.67 2.52
N THR A 380 -12.65 25.34 1.32
CA THR A 380 -12.30 26.32 0.28
C THR A 380 -13.43 26.47 -0.75
N PRO A 381 -14.09 27.65 -0.86
CA PRO A 381 -15.15 27.87 -1.83
C PRO A 381 -14.68 27.68 -3.29
N GLY A 382 -15.50 27.02 -4.10
CA GLY A 382 -15.20 26.64 -5.48
C GLY A 382 -14.44 25.32 -5.59
N ALA A 383 -13.40 25.11 -4.77
CA ALA A 383 -12.67 23.83 -4.72
C ALA A 383 -13.57 22.72 -4.14
N ARG A 384 -14.38 23.08 -3.13
CA ARG A 384 -15.43 22.22 -2.56
C ARG A 384 -16.36 21.69 -3.66
N GLU A 385 -16.96 22.59 -4.44
CA GLU A 385 -17.91 22.23 -5.50
C GLU A 385 -17.24 21.38 -6.58
N ALA A 386 -16.00 21.69 -6.95
CA ALA A 386 -15.25 20.93 -7.93
C ALA A 386 -14.92 19.51 -7.44
N LEU A 387 -14.54 19.35 -6.16
CA LEU A 387 -14.28 18.03 -5.56
C LEU A 387 -15.57 17.20 -5.50
N LEU A 388 -16.68 17.80 -5.05
CA LEU A 388 -17.96 17.09 -4.98
C LEU A 388 -18.44 16.66 -6.37
N SER A 389 -18.31 17.53 -7.37
CA SER A 389 -18.61 17.19 -8.77
C SER A 389 -17.74 16.06 -9.30
N PHE A 390 -16.43 16.09 -8.99
CA PHE A 390 -15.49 15.02 -9.36
C PHE A 390 -15.91 13.69 -8.73
N THR A 391 -16.18 13.68 -7.42
CA THR A 391 -16.55 12.44 -6.73
C THR A 391 -17.90 11.88 -7.17
N ALA A 392 -18.87 12.73 -7.50
CA ALA A 392 -20.14 12.28 -8.09
C ALA A 392 -19.91 11.63 -9.47
N GLY A 393 -19.06 12.25 -10.31
CA GLY A 393 -18.67 11.69 -11.61
C GLY A 393 -17.96 10.34 -11.50
N MET A 394 -16.96 10.25 -10.61
CA MET A 394 -16.22 9.01 -10.39
C MET A 394 -17.05 7.92 -9.70
N LEU A 395 -18.01 8.27 -8.85
CA LEU A 395 -18.96 7.31 -8.29
C LEU A 395 -19.82 6.73 -9.40
N ASN A 396 -20.39 7.57 -10.27
CA ASN A 396 -21.16 7.10 -11.41
C ASN A 396 -20.31 6.23 -12.35
N TRP A 397 -19.08 6.65 -12.67
CA TRP A 397 -18.16 5.86 -13.49
C TRP A 397 -17.86 4.50 -12.85
N THR A 398 -17.58 4.46 -11.56
CA THR A 398 -17.29 3.22 -10.82
C THR A 398 -18.51 2.29 -10.82
N ILE A 399 -19.72 2.85 -10.66
CA ILE A 399 -20.97 2.10 -10.76
C ILE A 399 -21.13 1.49 -12.14
N GLU A 400 -20.97 2.27 -13.22
CA GLU A 400 -21.08 1.75 -14.58
C GLU A 400 -20.01 0.69 -14.89
N SER A 401 -18.82 0.76 -14.28
CA SER A 401 -17.79 -0.27 -14.45
C SER A 401 -18.19 -1.63 -13.86
N ILE A 402 -18.83 -1.66 -12.69
CA ILE A 402 -19.16 -2.91 -11.98
C ILE A 402 -20.61 -3.38 -12.18
N ALA A 403 -21.52 -2.45 -12.43
CA ALA A 403 -22.95 -2.66 -12.59
C ALA A 403 -23.47 -1.80 -13.77
N PRO A 404 -23.00 -2.08 -15.00
CA PRO A 404 -23.38 -1.27 -16.15
C PRO A 404 -24.89 -1.25 -16.36
N SER A 405 -25.41 -0.09 -16.76
CA SER A 405 -26.85 0.12 -16.94
C SER A 405 -27.49 -0.80 -17.98
N TRP A 406 -26.70 -1.31 -18.92
CA TRP A 406 -27.14 -2.22 -19.98
C TRP A 406 -27.18 -3.71 -19.57
N ASP A 407 -26.60 -4.08 -18.42
CA ASP A 407 -26.52 -5.48 -17.96
C ASP A 407 -27.62 -5.81 -16.95
N GLU A 408 -28.84 -6.00 -17.46
CA GLU A 408 -30.04 -6.29 -16.66
C GLU A 408 -29.95 -7.62 -15.88
N ASP A 409 -29.20 -8.60 -16.40
CA ASP A 409 -29.11 -9.96 -15.85
C ASP A 409 -27.93 -10.15 -14.87
N GLY A 410 -26.87 -9.33 -14.98
CA GLY A 410 -25.78 -9.29 -13.99
C GLY A 410 -24.82 -10.47 -14.06
N GLY A 411 -24.76 -11.12 -15.22
CA GLY A 411 -24.09 -12.40 -15.41
C GLY A 411 -22.58 -12.42 -15.23
N ASP A 412 -21.91 -11.25 -15.08
CA ASP A 412 -20.44 -11.16 -14.98
C ASP A 412 -19.96 -10.09 -13.95
N SER A 413 -20.79 -9.79 -12.94
CA SER A 413 -20.48 -8.73 -11.95
C SER A 413 -19.28 -9.06 -11.04
N ASP A 414 -19.10 -10.32 -10.63
CA ASP A 414 -18.00 -10.75 -9.74
C ASP A 414 -16.61 -10.55 -10.36
N ARG A 415 -16.48 -10.79 -11.67
CA ARG A 415 -15.21 -10.64 -12.38
C ARG A 415 -14.84 -9.16 -12.54
N ARG A 416 -15.81 -8.34 -12.96
CA ARG A 416 -15.64 -6.87 -13.10
C ARG A 416 -15.32 -6.20 -11.76
N SER A 417 -15.89 -6.73 -10.67
CA SER A 417 -15.64 -6.28 -9.30
C SER A 417 -14.18 -6.49 -8.86
N SER A 418 -13.53 -7.57 -9.33
CA SER A 418 -12.17 -7.94 -8.91
C SER A 418 -11.08 -7.04 -9.50
N ASP A 419 -11.23 -6.60 -10.75
CA ASP A 419 -10.23 -5.78 -11.45
C ASP A 419 -10.10 -4.34 -10.89
N LEU A 420 -11.10 -3.88 -10.15
CA LEU A 420 -11.17 -2.54 -9.55
C LEU A 420 -11.10 -2.56 -8.02
N TYR A 421 -10.66 -3.67 -7.41
CA TYR A 421 -10.69 -3.83 -5.95
C TYR A 421 -9.92 -2.72 -5.21
N GLU A 422 -8.65 -2.47 -5.56
CA GLU A 422 -7.82 -1.42 -4.92
C GLU A 422 -8.43 -0.03 -5.07
N TRP A 423 -8.93 0.28 -6.27
CA TRP A 423 -9.62 1.54 -6.54
C TRP A 423 -10.88 1.70 -5.71
N ARG A 424 -11.72 0.66 -5.63
CA ARG A 424 -12.97 0.71 -4.86
C ARG A 424 -12.72 0.91 -3.38
N ASP A 425 -11.72 0.24 -2.79
CA ASP A 425 -11.39 0.44 -1.37
C ASP A 425 -10.88 1.87 -1.12
N ALA A 426 -9.93 2.36 -1.93
CA ALA A 426 -9.42 3.73 -1.80
C ALA A 426 -10.51 4.80 -2.05
N PHE A 427 -11.39 4.57 -3.02
CA PHE A 427 -12.49 5.47 -3.32
C PHE A 427 -13.56 5.46 -2.23
N ALA A 428 -13.86 4.30 -1.64
CA ALA A 428 -14.70 4.19 -0.45
C ALA A 428 -14.11 4.96 0.74
N ARG A 429 -12.79 4.94 0.95
CA ARG A 429 -12.10 5.78 1.95
C ARG A 429 -12.27 7.27 1.67
N LEU A 430 -12.13 7.69 0.42
CA LEU A 430 -12.33 9.10 0.04
C LEU A 430 -13.79 9.54 0.30
N LEU A 431 -14.76 8.74 -0.13
CA LEU A 431 -16.19 9.00 0.11
C LEU A 431 -16.52 9.03 1.60
N ALA A 432 -15.94 8.13 2.40
CA ALA A 432 -16.09 8.14 3.86
C ALA A 432 -15.59 9.46 4.47
N ARG A 433 -14.37 9.89 4.11
CA ARG A 433 -13.77 11.16 4.57
C ARG A 433 -14.60 12.38 4.19
N ILE A 434 -15.20 12.37 2.99
CA ILE A 434 -16.11 13.43 2.53
C ILE A 434 -17.42 13.38 3.31
N ALA A 435 -18.03 12.20 3.45
CA ALA A 435 -19.30 12.01 4.15
C ALA A 435 -19.25 12.48 5.62
N GLY A 436 -18.09 12.33 6.28
CA GLY A 436 -17.90 12.83 7.64
C GLY A 436 -17.91 14.36 7.78
N GLN A 437 -17.77 15.09 6.68
CA GLN A 437 -17.75 16.55 6.61
C GLN A 437 -19.03 17.16 6.01
N LEU A 438 -19.95 16.32 5.52
CA LEU A 438 -21.18 16.76 4.87
C LEU A 438 -22.41 16.61 5.78
N PRO A 439 -23.45 17.46 5.60
CA PRO A 439 -24.72 17.28 6.30
C PRO A 439 -25.38 15.94 5.97
N PRO A 440 -26.14 15.33 6.91
CA PRO A 440 -26.72 13.99 6.74
C PRO A 440 -27.56 13.83 5.47
N ASP A 441 -28.40 14.81 5.15
CA ASP A 441 -29.27 14.75 3.96
C ASP A 441 -28.48 14.85 2.65
N GLN A 442 -27.32 15.52 2.68
CA GLN A 442 -26.44 15.58 1.52
C GLN A 442 -25.69 14.26 1.33
N VAL A 443 -25.22 13.64 2.42
CA VAL A 443 -24.58 12.31 2.39
C VAL A 443 -25.54 11.26 1.82
N GLU A 444 -26.80 11.27 2.26
CA GLU A 444 -27.79 10.33 1.72
C GLU A 444 -27.98 10.54 0.22
N ARG A 445 -28.25 11.77 -0.22
CA ARG A 445 -28.56 12.06 -1.63
C ARG A 445 -27.37 11.79 -2.56
N ASP A 446 -26.18 12.28 -2.20
CA ASP A 446 -25.06 12.38 -3.13
C ASP A 446 -24.17 11.13 -3.09
N ILE A 447 -24.15 10.38 -1.97
CA ILE A 447 -23.25 9.23 -1.76
C ILE A 447 -24.02 7.92 -1.59
N LEU A 448 -24.97 7.85 -0.64
CA LEU A 448 -25.60 6.58 -0.29
C LEU A 448 -26.67 6.15 -1.31
N ALA A 449 -27.54 7.07 -1.75
CA ALA A 449 -28.64 6.78 -2.66
C ALA A 449 -28.19 6.12 -3.99
N PRO A 450 -27.12 6.60 -4.67
CA PRO A 450 -26.59 5.94 -5.86
C PRO A 450 -26.09 4.51 -5.61
N ILE A 451 -25.62 4.19 -4.40
CA ILE A 451 -25.07 2.89 -4.05
C ILE A 451 -26.18 1.90 -3.65
N VAL A 452 -27.14 2.32 -2.82
CA VAL A 452 -28.14 1.42 -2.26
C VAL A 452 -29.19 0.96 -3.27
N VAL A 453 -29.39 1.71 -4.36
CA VAL A 453 -30.31 1.32 -5.46
C VAL A 453 -29.77 0.16 -6.31
N LEU A 454 -28.47 -0.12 -6.22
CA LEU A 454 -27.82 -1.18 -6.98
C LEU A 454 -28.27 -2.58 -6.52
N ARG A 455 -28.10 -3.55 -7.43
CA ARG A 455 -28.24 -4.97 -7.09
C ARG A 455 -27.25 -5.37 -6.00
N SER A 456 -27.58 -6.44 -5.28
CA SER A 456 -26.89 -6.85 -4.05
C SER A 456 -25.37 -6.87 -4.17
N ASP A 457 -24.79 -7.63 -5.10
CA ASP A 457 -23.33 -7.82 -5.11
C ASP A 457 -22.58 -6.50 -5.40
N PRO A 458 -22.88 -5.74 -6.47
CA PRO A 458 -22.27 -4.42 -6.67
C PRO A 458 -22.54 -3.42 -5.54
N CYS A 459 -23.75 -3.44 -4.97
CA CYS A 459 -24.13 -2.59 -3.84
C CYS A 459 -23.21 -2.82 -2.64
N PHE A 460 -23.10 -4.07 -2.17
CA PHE A 460 -22.29 -4.39 -1.00
C PHE A 460 -20.79 -4.21 -1.28
N SER A 461 -20.36 -4.42 -2.52
CA SER A 461 -18.98 -4.16 -2.96
C SER A 461 -18.55 -2.69 -2.76
N LEU A 462 -19.49 -1.73 -2.81
CA LEU A 462 -19.20 -0.31 -2.54
C LEU A 462 -19.58 0.08 -1.11
N LEU A 463 -20.71 -0.43 -0.61
CA LEU A 463 -21.28 -0.05 0.68
C LEU A 463 -20.46 -0.58 1.86
N ALA A 464 -19.94 -1.82 1.78
CA ALA A 464 -19.19 -2.42 2.87
C ALA A 464 -17.89 -1.67 3.23
N PRO A 465 -16.97 -1.41 2.28
CA PRO A 465 -15.77 -0.62 2.60
C PRO A 465 -16.13 0.82 2.98
N LEU A 466 -17.14 1.44 2.34
CA LEU A 466 -17.56 2.81 2.67
C LEU A 466 -17.99 2.92 4.14
N VAL A 467 -18.84 2.00 4.60
CA VAL A 467 -19.35 2.00 5.98
C VAL A 467 -18.23 1.67 6.97
N ASP A 468 -17.38 0.68 6.68
CA ASP A 468 -16.26 0.33 7.56
C ASP A 468 -15.30 1.52 7.75
N TRP A 469 -14.88 2.16 6.66
CA TRP A 469 -14.00 3.33 6.71
C TRP A 469 -14.67 4.53 7.38
N PHE A 470 -15.95 4.77 7.10
CA PHE A 470 -16.70 5.86 7.73
C PHE A 470 -16.79 5.66 9.25
N LEU A 471 -17.18 4.47 9.71
CA LEU A 471 -17.30 4.21 11.14
C LEU A 471 -15.94 4.39 11.84
N ARG A 472 -14.85 3.88 11.27
CA ARG A 472 -13.50 4.09 11.81
C ARG A 472 -13.16 5.58 11.94
N ALA A 473 -13.20 6.31 10.82
CA ALA A 473 -12.73 7.69 10.74
C ALA A 473 -13.67 8.71 11.42
N HIS A 474 -14.96 8.39 11.57
CA HIS A 474 -16.00 9.36 11.97
C HIS A 474 -16.85 8.94 13.18
N VAL A 475 -16.64 7.73 13.71
CA VAL A 475 -17.30 7.25 14.93
C VAL A 475 -16.30 6.71 15.95
N LEU A 476 -15.34 5.86 15.57
CA LEU A 476 -14.41 5.22 16.50
C LEU A 476 -13.26 6.13 16.88
N ASP A 477 -12.57 6.70 15.89
CA ASP A 477 -11.33 7.44 16.08
C ASP A 477 -11.53 8.87 16.63
N PRO A 478 -12.47 9.69 16.13
CA PRO A 478 -12.54 11.09 16.53
C PRO A 478 -13.22 11.29 17.89
N PRO A 479 -12.85 12.36 18.63
CA PRO A 479 -13.48 12.68 19.91
C PRO A 479 -14.96 13.05 19.75
N GLU A 480 -15.33 13.69 18.66
CA GLU A 480 -16.71 14.02 18.32
C GLU A 480 -17.18 13.17 17.13
N VAL A 481 -18.38 12.60 17.25
CA VAL A 481 -18.99 11.78 16.21
C VAL A 481 -19.55 12.67 15.11
N ALA A 482 -19.33 12.30 13.84
CA ALA A 482 -19.87 13.06 12.72
C ALA A 482 -21.39 13.10 12.74
N SER A 483 -21.98 14.25 12.39
CA SER A 483 -23.44 14.43 12.36
C SER A 483 -24.14 13.46 11.40
N SER A 484 -23.45 12.98 10.37
CA SER A 484 -23.96 12.02 9.37
C SER A 484 -23.95 10.57 9.85
N ALA A 485 -23.39 10.26 11.03
CA ALA A 485 -23.18 8.88 11.46
C ALA A 485 -24.46 8.06 11.60
N GLU A 486 -25.49 8.62 12.23
CA GLU A 486 -26.79 7.95 12.35
C GLU A 486 -27.39 7.66 10.96
N ARG A 487 -27.29 8.61 10.02
CA ARG A 487 -27.84 8.45 8.67
C ARG A 487 -27.12 7.35 7.90
N VAL A 488 -25.79 7.33 7.94
CA VAL A 488 -24.98 6.28 7.29
C VAL A 488 -25.32 4.91 7.87
N MET A 489 -25.38 4.76 9.19
CA MET A 489 -25.72 3.49 9.83
C MET A 489 -27.12 3.01 9.46
N ASN A 490 -28.12 3.89 9.50
CA ASN A 490 -29.51 3.52 9.26
C ASN A 490 -29.79 3.14 7.81
N VAL A 491 -29.32 3.93 6.85
CA VAL A 491 -29.51 3.63 5.41
C VAL A 491 -28.78 2.35 5.03
N SER A 492 -27.56 2.14 5.52
CA SER A 492 -26.80 0.92 5.25
C SER A 492 -27.42 -0.31 5.91
N LEU A 493 -27.94 -0.19 7.13
CA LEU A 493 -28.66 -1.27 7.80
C LEU A 493 -29.96 -1.62 7.06
N GLU A 494 -30.72 -0.62 6.62
CA GLU A 494 -31.94 -0.82 5.84
C GLU A 494 -31.66 -1.58 4.55
N ARG A 495 -30.62 -1.16 3.81
CA ARG A 495 -30.24 -1.84 2.58
C ARG A 495 -29.77 -3.27 2.82
N LEU A 496 -29.03 -3.50 3.90
CA LEU A 496 -28.56 -4.83 4.31
C LEU A 496 -29.73 -5.74 4.69
N LEU A 497 -30.69 -5.26 5.48
CA LEU A 497 -31.87 -6.03 5.90
C LEU A 497 -32.82 -6.35 4.74
N ALA A 498 -32.83 -5.52 3.69
CA ALA A 498 -33.57 -5.78 2.45
C ALA A 498 -32.91 -6.82 1.52
N TRP A 499 -31.75 -7.36 1.89
CA TRP A 499 -31.10 -8.42 1.11
C TRP A 499 -31.88 -9.73 1.19
N ARG A 500 -32.10 -10.37 0.04
CA ARG A 500 -32.87 -11.64 -0.07
C ARG A 500 -32.34 -12.76 0.81
N GLY A 501 -31.05 -12.76 1.15
CA GLY A 501 -30.51 -13.76 2.08
C GLY A 501 -31.02 -13.63 3.51
N PHE A 502 -31.68 -12.54 3.89
CA PHE A 502 -32.42 -12.42 5.16
C PHE A 502 -33.91 -12.75 5.05
N GLU A 503 -34.37 -13.27 3.91
CA GLU A 503 -35.68 -13.93 3.82
C GLU A 503 -35.58 -15.31 4.49
N ARG A 504 -36.36 -15.53 5.56
CA ARG A 504 -36.26 -16.74 6.40
C ARG A 504 -36.57 -18.04 5.64
N ASP A 505 -37.49 -17.98 4.70
CA ASP A 505 -37.92 -19.13 3.90
C ASP A 505 -37.07 -19.33 2.64
N GLY A 506 -36.05 -18.49 2.45
CA GLY A 506 -35.18 -18.50 1.28
C GLY A 506 -34.17 -19.66 1.27
N TYR A 507 -33.73 -20.04 0.07
CA TYR A 507 -32.59 -20.94 -0.08
C TYR A 507 -31.34 -20.32 0.57
N ARG A 508 -30.68 -21.06 1.47
CA ARG A 508 -29.53 -20.58 2.26
C ARG A 508 -29.81 -19.34 3.12
N ALA A 509 -31.04 -19.18 3.60
CA ALA A 509 -31.44 -18.11 4.52
C ALA A 509 -30.43 -17.87 5.66
N GLY A 510 -29.92 -16.65 5.77
CA GLY A 510 -29.01 -16.20 6.82
C GLY A 510 -27.54 -16.58 6.64
N GLU A 511 -27.16 -17.27 5.56
CA GLU A 511 -25.76 -17.57 5.23
C GLU A 511 -25.10 -16.39 4.51
N LEU A 512 -24.07 -15.80 5.11
CA LEU A 512 -23.30 -14.73 4.47
C LEU A 512 -22.26 -15.34 3.53
N HIS A 513 -22.15 -14.80 2.32
CA HIS A 513 -21.18 -15.21 1.30
C HIS A 513 -20.29 -14.02 0.89
N GLY A 514 -19.16 -14.31 0.25
CA GLY A 514 -18.20 -13.30 -0.19
C GLY A 514 -17.47 -12.60 0.97
N PHE A 515 -16.79 -11.50 0.65
CA PHE A 515 -16.02 -10.70 1.61
C PHE A 515 -16.81 -9.49 2.13
N ASP A 516 -17.65 -8.88 1.29
CA ASP A 516 -18.29 -7.60 1.57
C ASP A 516 -19.42 -7.71 2.60
N LEU A 517 -20.32 -8.68 2.45
CA LEU A 517 -21.45 -8.90 3.37
C LEU A 517 -20.99 -9.19 4.82
N PRO A 518 -20.10 -10.18 5.08
CA PRO A 518 -19.57 -10.39 6.42
C PRO A 518 -18.87 -9.15 6.99
N SER A 519 -18.18 -8.38 6.15
CA SER A 519 -17.49 -7.15 6.58
C SER A 519 -18.48 -6.07 7.00
N LEU A 520 -19.55 -5.85 6.22
CA LEU A 520 -20.61 -4.90 6.56
C LEU A 520 -21.36 -5.29 7.85
N VAL A 521 -21.64 -6.59 8.05
CA VAL A 521 -22.24 -7.07 9.31
C VAL A 521 -21.33 -6.78 10.50
N LYS A 522 -20.03 -7.05 10.38
CA LYS A 522 -19.05 -6.75 11.44
C LYS A 522 -18.94 -5.24 11.69
N ALA A 523 -18.99 -4.41 10.66
CA ALA A 523 -18.92 -2.96 10.78
C ALA A 523 -20.15 -2.41 11.54
N LEU A 524 -21.37 -2.78 11.12
CA LEU A 524 -22.62 -2.30 11.76
C LEU A 524 -22.84 -2.85 13.18
N LEU A 525 -22.19 -3.96 13.53
CA LEU A 525 -22.15 -4.48 14.91
C LEU A 525 -20.90 -4.04 15.69
N PHE A 526 -20.06 -3.17 15.12
CA PHE A 526 -18.87 -2.61 15.79
C PHE A 526 -17.84 -3.67 16.22
N VAL A 527 -17.67 -4.73 15.43
CA VAL A 527 -16.75 -5.86 15.65
C VAL A 527 -15.58 -5.89 14.65
N ALA A 528 -15.62 -5.11 13.56
CA ALA A 528 -14.61 -5.15 12.49
C ALA A 528 -13.19 -4.68 12.88
N ALA A 529 -13.05 -3.91 13.97
CA ALA A 529 -11.79 -3.24 14.35
C ALA A 529 -11.54 -3.28 15.88
N LEU A 530 -11.76 -4.43 16.51
CA LEU A 530 -11.48 -4.59 17.95
C LEU A 530 -9.96 -4.57 18.19
N ASN A 531 -9.51 -3.83 19.20
CA ASN A 531 -8.11 -3.65 19.64
C ASN A 531 -7.30 -2.55 18.93
N ALA A 532 -7.88 -1.36 18.78
CA ALA A 532 -7.18 -0.14 18.38
C ALA A 532 -7.03 0.82 19.59
N PRO A 533 -5.93 0.79 20.35
CA PRO A 533 -5.77 1.60 21.55
C PRO A 533 -5.75 3.12 21.29
N GLY A 534 -5.51 3.53 20.03
CA GLY A 534 -5.55 4.93 19.61
C GLY A 534 -6.95 5.48 19.31
N ALA A 535 -7.98 4.63 19.26
CA ALA A 535 -9.36 5.09 19.02
C ALA A 535 -9.91 5.86 20.23
N SER A 536 -10.90 6.72 20.00
CA SER A 536 -11.60 7.45 21.07
C SER A 536 -12.61 6.57 21.82
N ARG A 537 -13.23 5.61 21.13
CA ARG A 537 -14.27 4.72 21.68
C ARG A 537 -14.31 3.36 21.01
N PHE A 538 -14.92 2.39 21.70
CA PHE A 538 -15.20 1.00 21.31
C PHE A 538 -13.96 0.16 21.00
N ALA A 539 -13.24 0.50 19.93
CA ALA A 539 -12.06 -0.22 19.46
C ALA A 539 -10.89 -0.18 20.46
N ASN A 540 -10.80 0.87 21.28
CA ASN A 540 -9.85 1.03 22.39
C ASN A 540 -10.25 0.25 23.65
N GLY A 541 -11.40 -0.42 23.65
CA GLY A 541 -11.96 -1.12 24.81
C GLY A 541 -12.86 -0.25 25.71
N ASP A 542 -13.04 1.03 25.40
CA ASP A 542 -13.95 1.92 26.11
C ASP A 542 -15.35 1.89 25.48
N TRP A 543 -16.32 1.31 26.20
CA TRP A 543 -17.69 1.12 25.75
C TRP A 543 -18.69 2.07 26.42
N ARG A 544 -18.23 3.15 27.06
CA ARG A 544 -19.12 4.11 27.74
C ARG A 544 -20.13 4.78 26.80
N ASP A 545 -19.76 4.98 25.55
CA ASP A 545 -20.60 5.61 24.52
C ASP A 545 -21.56 4.63 23.82
N ILE A 546 -21.82 3.44 24.38
CA ILE A 546 -22.60 2.39 23.71
C ILE A 546 -24.00 2.84 23.28
N SER A 547 -24.61 3.79 24.00
CA SER A 547 -25.92 4.35 23.66
C SER A 547 -25.99 4.92 22.25
N LEU A 548 -24.86 5.35 21.66
CA LEU A 548 -24.78 5.84 20.29
C LEU A 548 -25.15 4.78 19.25
N ILE A 549 -24.83 3.51 19.52
CA ILE A 549 -24.97 2.42 18.55
C ILE A 549 -26.15 1.50 18.87
N LEU A 550 -26.69 1.57 20.09
CA LEU A 550 -27.78 0.70 20.55
C LEU A 550 -29.02 0.73 19.64
N PRO A 551 -29.51 1.87 19.11
CA PRO A 551 -30.68 1.87 18.23
C PRO A 551 -30.46 1.05 16.95
N THR A 552 -29.28 1.18 16.33
CA THR A 552 -28.89 0.42 15.14
C THR A 552 -28.72 -1.06 15.47
N VAL A 553 -28.03 -1.39 16.56
CA VAL A 553 -27.82 -2.77 17.01
C VAL A 553 -29.15 -3.45 17.36
N ASP A 554 -30.04 -2.77 18.08
CA ASP A 554 -31.36 -3.31 18.45
C ASP A 554 -32.19 -3.65 17.22
N ARG A 555 -32.30 -2.69 16.28
CA ARG A 555 -33.01 -2.91 15.01
C ARG A 555 -32.40 -4.09 14.24
N PHE A 556 -31.07 -4.16 14.16
CA PHE A 556 -30.38 -5.20 13.42
C PHE A 556 -30.62 -6.59 14.03
N VAL A 557 -30.41 -6.73 15.34
CA VAL A 557 -30.56 -8.02 16.03
C VAL A 557 -31.99 -8.50 15.98
N ARG A 558 -32.99 -7.63 16.19
CA ARG A 558 -34.41 -8.03 16.12
C ARG A 558 -34.81 -8.53 14.73
N ALA A 559 -34.26 -7.94 13.67
CA ALA A 559 -34.59 -8.32 12.30
C ALA A 559 -33.85 -9.59 11.84
N ALA A 560 -32.55 -9.67 12.11
CA ALA A 560 -31.65 -10.67 11.51
C ALA A 560 -30.93 -11.56 12.53
N GLY A 561 -31.16 -11.40 13.83
CA GLY A 561 -30.51 -12.17 14.89
C GLY A 561 -30.83 -13.67 14.87
N TRP A 562 -31.85 -14.11 14.13
CA TRP A 562 -32.09 -15.53 13.88
C TRP A 562 -30.97 -16.16 13.02
N SER A 563 -30.25 -15.37 12.21
CA SER A 563 -29.03 -15.84 11.53
C SER A 563 -27.94 -16.13 12.56
N ALA A 564 -27.42 -17.36 12.52
CA ALA A 564 -26.33 -17.77 13.41
C ALA A 564 -25.09 -16.87 13.30
N THR A 565 -24.79 -16.38 12.09
CA THR A 565 -23.66 -15.48 11.84
C THR A 565 -23.88 -14.11 12.49
N VAL A 566 -25.08 -13.53 12.33
CA VAL A 566 -25.44 -12.23 12.93
C VAL A 566 -25.45 -12.34 14.46
N MET A 567 -26.11 -13.36 15.01
CA MET A 567 -26.11 -13.62 16.45
C MET A 567 -24.69 -13.79 16.99
N SER A 568 -23.84 -14.54 16.28
CA SER A 568 -22.44 -14.73 16.68
C SER A 568 -21.68 -13.41 16.80
N GLN A 569 -21.83 -12.49 15.83
CA GLN A 569 -21.19 -11.16 15.90
C GLN A 569 -21.81 -10.28 16.99
N PHE A 570 -23.13 -10.34 17.19
CA PHE A 570 -23.81 -9.61 18.27
C PHE A 570 -23.33 -10.05 19.66
N LEU A 571 -23.17 -11.36 19.89
CA LEU A 571 -22.63 -11.85 21.16
C LEU A 571 -21.18 -11.42 21.34
N THR A 572 -20.38 -11.33 20.26
CA THR A 572 -19.01 -10.78 20.33
C THR A 572 -19.04 -9.32 20.77
N LEU A 573 -19.93 -8.49 20.22
CA LEU A 573 -20.15 -7.13 20.69
C LEU A 573 -20.46 -7.09 22.20
N CYS A 574 -21.41 -7.90 22.66
CA CYS A 574 -21.81 -7.95 24.07
C CYS A 574 -20.66 -8.39 25.00
N GLU A 575 -19.85 -9.36 24.56
CA GLU A 575 -18.67 -9.85 25.29
C GLU A 575 -17.59 -8.76 25.43
N HIS A 576 -17.35 -7.99 24.37
CA HIS A 576 -16.42 -6.86 24.40
C HIS A 576 -16.96 -5.70 25.24
N ALA A 577 -18.25 -5.41 25.15
CA ALA A 577 -18.93 -4.36 25.87
C ALA A 577 -19.45 -4.79 27.25
N ARG A 578 -19.01 -5.93 27.79
CA ARG A 578 -19.58 -6.59 28.98
C ARG A 578 -19.75 -5.72 30.23
N ALA A 579 -18.99 -4.64 30.39
CA ALA A 579 -19.09 -3.73 31.53
C ALA A 579 -20.07 -2.56 31.30
N SER A 580 -20.45 -2.30 30.06
CA SER A 580 -21.25 -1.13 29.67
C SER A 580 -22.53 -1.50 28.91
N TYR A 581 -22.66 -2.74 28.42
CA TYR A 581 -23.85 -3.19 27.70
C TYR A 581 -25.06 -3.28 28.64
N PRO A 582 -26.19 -2.61 28.35
CA PRO A 582 -27.36 -2.67 29.22
C PRO A 582 -28.00 -4.06 29.26
N ALA A 583 -28.06 -4.66 30.44
CA ALA A 583 -28.58 -6.01 30.64
C ALA A 583 -30.05 -6.17 30.20
N GLU A 584 -30.89 -5.17 30.45
CA GLU A 584 -32.29 -5.16 30.01
C GLU A 584 -32.41 -5.16 28.48
N GLN A 585 -31.55 -4.39 27.80
CA GLN A 585 -31.52 -4.33 26.35
C GLN A 585 -31.10 -5.67 25.76
N PHE A 586 -30.02 -6.27 26.29
CA PHE A 586 -29.56 -7.59 25.89
C PHE A 586 -30.67 -8.64 26.03
N ALA A 587 -31.33 -8.68 27.20
CA ALA A 587 -32.40 -9.61 27.47
C ALA A 587 -33.57 -9.44 26.47
N GLY A 588 -33.98 -8.19 26.21
CA GLY A 588 -35.04 -7.89 25.26
C GLY A 588 -34.70 -8.23 23.80
N GLN A 589 -33.44 -8.08 23.39
CA GLN A 589 -32.96 -8.44 22.05
C GLN A 589 -32.89 -9.96 21.88
N VAL A 590 -32.22 -10.67 22.79
CA VAL A 590 -32.09 -12.14 22.72
C VAL A 590 -33.46 -12.81 22.80
N LEU A 591 -34.32 -12.38 23.72
CA LEU A 591 -35.64 -12.96 23.88
C LEU A 591 -36.49 -12.78 22.61
N SER A 592 -36.38 -11.64 21.92
CA SER A 592 -37.11 -11.40 20.67
C SER A 592 -36.76 -12.38 19.54
N ILE A 593 -35.59 -13.04 19.64
CA ILE A 593 -35.14 -14.06 18.70
C ILE A 593 -35.52 -15.45 19.18
N LEU A 594 -35.30 -15.76 20.46
CA LEU A 594 -35.64 -17.06 21.03
C LEU A 594 -37.13 -17.40 20.93
N VAL A 595 -38.02 -16.40 21.02
CA VAL A 595 -39.48 -16.60 20.89
C VAL A 595 -39.94 -16.97 19.48
N LEU A 596 -39.07 -16.91 18.47
CA LEU A 596 -39.39 -17.37 17.12
C LEU A 596 -39.59 -18.89 17.03
N GLY A 597 -39.09 -19.64 18.02
CA GLY A 597 -39.23 -21.09 18.10
C GLY A 597 -38.10 -21.85 17.40
N ASP A 598 -38.07 -23.17 17.64
CA ASP A 598 -36.97 -24.05 17.25
C ASP A 598 -36.80 -24.17 15.72
N GLU A 599 -37.90 -24.23 14.97
CA GLU A 599 -37.87 -24.32 13.50
C GLU A 599 -37.13 -23.12 12.88
N ALA A 600 -37.42 -21.91 13.36
CA ALA A 600 -36.80 -20.67 12.91
C ALA A 600 -35.32 -20.56 13.31
N LEU A 601 -34.90 -21.29 14.36
CA LEU A 601 -33.53 -21.29 14.87
C LEU A 601 -32.79 -22.60 14.55
N SER A 602 -33.29 -23.38 13.58
CA SER A 602 -32.70 -24.65 13.20
C SER A 602 -31.20 -24.56 12.84
N LYS A 603 -30.74 -23.42 12.32
CA LYS A 603 -29.32 -23.16 12.01
C LYS A 603 -28.43 -22.88 13.23
N TRP A 604 -28.98 -22.76 14.43
CA TRP A 604 -28.22 -22.62 15.66
C TRP A 604 -27.75 -23.97 16.21
N HIS A 605 -28.36 -25.07 15.77
CA HIS A 605 -27.99 -26.41 16.21
C HIS A 605 -26.51 -26.71 15.94
N GLY A 606 -25.82 -27.21 16.97
CA GLY A 606 -24.38 -27.51 16.90
C GLY A 606 -23.46 -26.29 16.99
N THR A 607 -24.00 -25.08 17.14
CA THR A 607 -23.20 -23.87 17.40
C THR A 607 -22.98 -23.66 18.91
N MET A 608 -22.06 -22.74 19.24
CA MET A 608 -21.83 -22.31 20.62
C MET A 608 -22.76 -21.17 21.08
N LEU A 609 -23.76 -20.79 20.27
CA LEU A 609 -24.62 -19.64 20.56
C LEU A 609 -25.41 -19.81 21.88
N PRO A 610 -26.10 -20.94 22.15
CA PRO A 610 -26.78 -21.15 23.43
C PRO A 610 -25.85 -21.00 24.63
N ALA A 611 -24.66 -21.60 24.56
CA ALA A 611 -23.66 -21.57 25.62
C ALA A 611 -23.08 -20.17 25.85
N ARG A 612 -22.88 -19.37 24.78
CA ARG A 612 -22.44 -17.97 24.88
C ARG A 612 -23.52 -17.08 25.48
N ILE A 613 -24.78 -17.25 25.07
CA ILE A 613 -25.92 -16.53 25.65
C ILE A 613 -26.01 -16.84 27.15
N ALA A 614 -25.97 -18.11 27.54
CA ALA A 614 -26.00 -18.51 28.96
C ALA A 614 -24.86 -17.87 29.77
N GLY A 615 -23.64 -17.80 29.20
CA GLY A 615 -22.50 -17.13 29.83
C GLY A 615 -22.72 -15.63 30.04
N LEU A 616 -23.32 -14.93 29.07
CA LEU A 616 -23.67 -13.52 29.20
C LEU A 616 -24.82 -13.29 30.18
N VAL A 617 -25.83 -14.18 30.22
CA VAL A 617 -26.90 -14.14 31.23
C VAL A 617 -26.32 -14.24 32.64
N GLN A 618 -25.38 -15.18 32.86
CA GLN A 618 -24.68 -15.30 34.14
C GLN A 618 -23.93 -14.01 34.48
N LEU A 619 -23.15 -13.46 33.54
CA LEU A 619 -22.39 -12.24 33.75
C LEU A 619 -23.29 -11.05 34.12
N PHE A 620 -24.40 -10.84 33.41
CA PHE A 620 -25.33 -9.75 33.71
C PHE A 620 -26.08 -9.98 35.02
N ALA A 621 -26.39 -11.23 35.37
CA ALA A 621 -26.98 -11.55 36.66
C ALA A 621 -26.05 -11.20 37.82
N ASP A 622 -24.76 -11.56 37.70
CA ASP A 622 -23.73 -11.28 38.71
C ASP A 622 -23.51 -9.75 38.88
N GLN A 623 -23.46 -9.00 37.77
CA GLN A 623 -23.25 -7.54 37.80
C GLN A 623 -24.43 -6.76 38.40
N ASN A 624 -25.65 -7.29 38.31
CA ASN A 624 -26.85 -6.62 38.76
C ASN A 624 -27.38 -7.22 40.08
N SER A 625 -26.57 -7.95 40.84
CA SER A 625 -27.01 -8.56 42.11
C SER A 625 -27.10 -7.53 43.25
N PRO A 626 -28.21 -7.44 44.01
CA PRO A 626 -29.47 -8.20 43.86
C PRO A 626 -30.31 -7.69 42.69
N MET A 627 -30.80 -8.63 41.87
CA MET A 627 -31.38 -8.32 40.57
C MET A 627 -32.83 -7.79 40.66
N PRO A 628 -33.16 -6.68 39.96
CA PRO A 628 -34.54 -6.23 39.83
C PRO A 628 -35.42 -7.29 39.13
N VAL A 629 -36.67 -7.46 39.59
CA VAL A 629 -37.64 -8.43 39.01
C VAL A 629 -37.85 -8.20 37.50
N ILE A 630 -37.76 -6.93 37.05
CA ILE A 630 -37.94 -6.55 35.65
C ILE A 630 -36.83 -7.09 34.73
N LEU A 631 -35.62 -7.33 35.26
CA LEU A 631 -34.50 -7.92 34.54
C LEU A 631 -34.43 -9.45 34.76
N ALA A 632 -34.70 -9.88 35.98
CA ALA A 632 -34.80 -11.26 36.41
C ALA A 632 -35.74 -12.11 35.53
N ALA A 633 -36.97 -11.64 35.30
CA ALA A 633 -37.99 -12.36 34.55
C ALA A 633 -37.57 -12.66 33.08
N PRO A 634 -37.12 -11.68 32.27
CA PRO A 634 -36.67 -11.97 30.91
C PRO A 634 -35.39 -12.80 30.86
N LEU A 635 -34.45 -12.65 31.81
CA LEU A 635 -33.26 -13.52 31.87
C LEU A 635 -33.61 -14.97 32.21
N LEU A 636 -34.52 -15.21 33.17
CA LEU A 636 -34.99 -16.56 33.49
C LEU A 636 -35.67 -17.21 32.28
N ARG A 637 -36.52 -16.45 31.57
CA ARG A 637 -37.19 -16.93 30.37
C ARG A 637 -36.22 -17.28 29.24
N ILE A 638 -35.11 -16.56 29.11
CA ILE A 638 -34.03 -16.95 28.18
C ILE A 638 -33.47 -18.31 28.59
N LEU A 639 -33.12 -18.50 29.86
CA LEU A 639 -32.59 -19.77 30.35
C LEU A 639 -33.57 -20.93 30.12
N ASP A 640 -34.87 -20.73 30.36
CA ASP A 640 -35.91 -21.75 30.12
C ASP A 640 -35.88 -22.25 28.67
N ILE A 641 -35.89 -21.31 27.71
CA ILE A 641 -35.86 -21.66 26.28
C ILE A 641 -34.55 -22.38 25.91
N LEU A 642 -33.41 -21.96 26.47
CA LEU A 642 -32.13 -22.61 26.21
C LEU A 642 -32.07 -24.03 26.81
N VAL A 643 -32.71 -24.28 27.95
CA VAL A 643 -32.84 -25.61 28.54
C VAL A 643 -33.68 -26.52 27.64
N ASP A 644 -34.78 -26.01 27.09
CA ASP A 644 -35.60 -26.75 26.12
C ASP A 644 -34.82 -27.11 24.84
N GLN A 645 -33.85 -26.25 24.45
CA GLN A 645 -32.90 -26.51 23.36
C GLN A 645 -31.73 -27.42 23.75
N GLY A 646 -31.71 -27.93 24.99
CA GLY A 646 -30.72 -28.91 25.47
C GLY A 646 -29.45 -28.32 26.08
N ASP A 647 -29.37 -27.01 26.34
CA ASP A 647 -28.22 -26.40 27.00
C ASP A 647 -28.20 -26.68 28.51
N ARG A 648 -27.34 -27.62 28.92
CA ARG A 648 -27.21 -28.04 30.33
C ARG A 648 -26.66 -26.94 31.25
N ARG A 649 -25.95 -25.95 30.72
CA ARG A 649 -25.40 -24.83 31.51
C ARG A 649 -26.53 -23.93 32.00
N SER A 650 -27.50 -23.66 31.14
CA SER A 650 -28.68 -22.88 31.48
C SER A 650 -29.48 -23.50 32.63
N ALA A 651 -29.65 -24.82 32.64
CA ALA A 651 -30.31 -25.53 33.74
C ALA A 651 -29.57 -25.37 35.08
N ALA A 652 -28.23 -25.38 35.06
CA ALA A 652 -27.43 -25.15 36.26
C ALA A 652 -27.56 -23.70 36.76
N LEU A 653 -27.62 -22.71 35.85
CA LEU A 653 -27.76 -21.30 36.18
C LEU A 653 -29.09 -20.99 36.87
N GLN A 654 -30.19 -21.60 36.43
CA GLN A 654 -31.50 -21.43 37.07
C GLN A 654 -31.52 -21.85 38.55
N LEU A 655 -30.63 -22.77 38.96
CA LEU A 655 -30.54 -23.26 40.34
C LEU A 655 -29.67 -22.38 41.24
N THR A 656 -29.02 -21.36 40.69
CA THR A 656 -28.17 -20.42 41.46
C THR A 656 -29.02 -19.50 42.34
N GLU A 657 -28.41 -18.96 43.40
CA GLU A 657 -29.06 -18.06 44.35
C GLU A 657 -29.67 -16.82 43.66
N ALA A 658 -28.98 -16.31 42.63
CA ALA A 658 -29.43 -15.18 41.82
C ALA A 658 -30.82 -15.39 41.18
N PHE A 659 -31.18 -16.63 40.84
CA PHE A 659 -32.46 -16.97 40.21
C PHE A 659 -33.47 -17.65 41.14
N ARG A 660 -33.01 -18.31 42.20
CA ARG A 660 -33.87 -19.03 43.14
C ARG A 660 -34.76 -18.13 43.99
N GLU A 661 -34.32 -16.91 44.28
CA GLU A 661 -35.04 -15.96 45.15
C GLU A 661 -36.09 -15.12 44.41
N ILE A 662 -36.13 -15.20 43.07
CA ILE A 662 -37.04 -14.43 42.23
C ILE A 662 -38.46 -15.03 42.32
N LYS A 663 -39.33 -14.38 43.08
CA LYS A 663 -40.77 -14.66 43.06
C LYS A 663 -41.42 -13.86 41.94
N LEU A 664 -41.71 -14.51 40.81
CA LEU A 664 -42.57 -13.94 39.77
C LEU A 664 -43.98 -13.75 40.37
N PRO A 665 -44.62 -12.57 40.18
CA PRO A 665 -45.98 -12.33 40.67
C PRO A 665 -47.05 -13.18 39.98
#